data_AF-A0A8C5CA55-F1
#
_entry.id   AF-A0A8C5CA55-F1
#
_cell.length_a   1.000
_cell.length_b   1.000
_cell.length_c   1.000
_cell.angle_alpha   90.00
_cell.angle_beta   90.00
_cell.angle_gamma   90.00
#
_symmetry.space_group_name_H-M   'P 1'
#
loop_
_entity.id
_entity.type
_entity.pdbx_description
1 polymer ?
#
loop_
_entity_poly.entity_id
_entity_poly.type
_entity_poly.pdbx_seq_one_letter_code
_entity_poly.pdbx_strand_id
1 'polypeptide(L)'
;MFFVWQSTLCLNVANIRLQCAHDTFRSRMGKRTRRKISHSARLFPAILNLASNAAVTSNATCGDPKPEMFCKLVEHVPGRRIHNPQCRFCDANSANEREHHPISKAIDGTNSWWQSPSIKNGRQYHWITITLDLHQIFQVAYVIIKAANSPRPGNWILERSLDGVTFEPWQFYAISDTECLTQYNTTPRLGSPTYRTDQEVICTSYYSRLVPLEHGEIHTSLINGRPGADDLTPELLGFTSARFIRLRLQRIRTLNADLMTLSYKDPKEVDPIVTRRYYYSIKDISVGGMCICYGHAQSCPWDPVTKKLQCVCEHNTCGESCDECCPGYHQEPWQPGTITEECNCHNKAETCFHNQTVSDLRLSVNAQGDHQGGGVCVGCSQNTAGVNCETCARTFYRPAQVSPYADSPCVECDCDLRGSRSATCSPDDAHTGVTAGQCECRRGFTGRRCDRCAFGFRDFPSCSACECQLAGSTNTDPCSPCACKVRTTPPTMHLCSPAPSGYYNLQATDPEGCSHCFCFGVSDVCESSSWSMSQVHPQTHIHGQTHMHAPYTQARTHARTHTRKYARTHMYAHAHTHAYYPDVVYMCLFHVKHLVKCVYIYMCVCVFLCVCSCAAGFYRLGGVMFGGLCLQCECNDHAAECDINGVCLGCSHNTTGPLCDSCRPGYYGDPTLGTSEDCQLCACPLPPPNSFSPTCVLEDSGSVSCDRCEEGYAGSRCEKCANGFYGNPLVAGGVCKRCDCHGNVNVSEAGHCDATSGECLRCLRHTGGAHCDTCLPGYHGDAVHAKNCRECGCDRSGAVTGVCDVTTAQCDCRPNVTGLTCDRCQVGFYGIQSGRGCSPCLCSQSGSVSESCDEQGRCLCLEGMGGEKCDRCRHGYYNHTASGCTACDCARTHGNCHPATGVCICPPHTEGEECERCETGYWGHDPVRGCQACDCTAKGCSALQCDLTNGRCPCQMGFSGRSCDECSPGHHGYPECQACGCDVAGTREDLCNQTLGVCDCRDTGTCVCKVRDVGGRGCNECVSGTFGLMSENPAGCSPCFCSGVSSVCEERGGCTGTHTRTHTHTHTHTHTHTRTHARTHTRTHLLSYGGLLSYEVVFYADNGVGLANQEPQILMRGGALKKLVIYRDMVAPSNGIRTRHDIPMTEVKHPDF
;
A
#
# COMPACT_ATOMS: atom_id res chain seq x y z
N MET A 1 -13.07 -38.45 -27.81
CA MET A 1 -14.53 -38.35 -27.57
C MET A 1 -14.86 -36.87 -27.71
N PHE A 2 -15.52 -36.41 -28.78
CA PHE A 2 -16.89 -36.67 -29.28
C PHE A 2 -17.86 -35.55 -28.87
N PHE A 3 -18.54 -34.99 -29.87
CA PHE A 3 -19.58 -33.96 -29.81
C PHE A 3 -20.81 -34.42 -29.00
N VAL A 4 -21.67 -33.47 -28.57
CA VAL A 4 -23.07 -33.29 -29.04
C VAL A 4 -23.86 -32.28 -28.17
N TRP A 5 -24.42 -31.24 -28.83
CA TRP A 5 -25.50 -30.30 -28.41
C TRP A 5 -25.26 -29.39 -27.18
N GLN A 6 -25.62 -28.09 -27.09
CA GLN A 6 -26.46 -27.15 -27.87
C GLN A 6 -27.98 -27.08 -27.54
N SER A 7 -28.47 -25.84 -27.37
CA SER A 7 -29.85 -25.43 -26.95
C SER A 7 -30.11 -25.60 -25.44
N THR A 8 -30.63 -24.62 -24.67
CA THR A 8 -31.52 -23.50 -25.00
C THR A 8 -31.40 -22.37 -23.96
N LEU A 9 -31.34 -21.08 -24.38
CA LEU A 9 -32.19 -19.96 -23.89
C LEU A 9 -31.77 -18.63 -24.55
N CYS A 10 -32.72 -17.92 -25.15
CA CYS A 10 -32.58 -16.49 -25.44
C CYS A 10 -33.17 -15.69 -24.27
N LEU A 11 -32.36 -14.91 -23.56
CA LEU A 11 -32.81 -13.82 -22.67
C LEU A 11 -31.61 -12.93 -22.27
N ASN A 12 -31.88 -11.71 -21.83
CA ASN A 12 -30.96 -10.77 -21.17
C ASN A 12 -29.77 -10.21 -21.99
N VAL A 13 -30.08 -9.56 -23.13
CA VAL A 13 -29.20 -8.50 -23.70
C VAL A 13 -29.29 -7.24 -22.81
N ALA A 14 -28.74 -7.34 -21.59
CA ALA A 14 -28.86 -6.30 -20.55
C ALA A 14 -27.61 -6.12 -19.66
N ASN A 15 -26.64 -7.03 -19.69
CA ASN A 15 -25.51 -7.06 -18.72
C ASN A 15 -24.16 -6.53 -19.23
N ILE A 16 -24.08 -6.00 -20.46
CA ILE A 16 -22.78 -5.64 -21.08
C ILE A 16 -22.22 -4.28 -20.61
N ARG A 17 -23.01 -3.42 -19.94
CA ARG A 17 -22.56 -2.07 -19.51
C ARG A 17 -21.93 -1.96 -18.13
N LEU A 18 -21.95 -3.00 -17.29
CA LEU A 18 -21.27 -2.98 -15.98
C LEU A 18 -19.81 -3.49 -16.05
N GLN A 19 -19.45 -4.29 -17.05
CA GLN A 19 -18.12 -4.90 -17.12
C GLN A 19 -16.98 -3.88 -17.36
N CYS A 20 -17.24 -2.80 -18.13
CA CYS A 20 -16.23 -1.80 -18.48
C CYS A 20 -15.67 -1.00 -17.29
N ALA A 21 -16.40 -0.94 -16.17
CA ALA A 21 -15.93 -0.35 -14.92
C ALA A 21 -15.00 -1.29 -14.13
N HIS A 22 -15.14 -2.61 -14.29
CA HIS A 22 -14.28 -3.60 -13.63
C HIS A 22 -12.91 -3.72 -14.31
N ASP A 23 -12.85 -3.76 -15.64
CA ASP A 23 -11.57 -3.92 -16.37
C ASP A 23 -10.72 -2.63 -16.41
N THR A 24 -11.30 -1.45 -16.17
CA THR A 24 -10.53 -0.20 -16.01
C THR A 24 -9.72 -0.18 -14.71
N PHE A 25 -10.23 -0.76 -13.61
CA PHE A 25 -9.47 -0.88 -12.35
C PHE A 25 -8.35 -1.94 -12.45
N ARG A 26 -8.57 -3.02 -13.22
CA ARG A 26 -7.61 -4.11 -13.42
C ARG A 26 -6.32 -3.68 -14.14
N SER A 27 -6.32 -2.53 -14.81
CA SER A 27 -5.22 -2.08 -15.67
C SER A 27 -4.12 -1.27 -14.97
N ARG A 28 -4.32 -0.79 -13.73
CA ARG A 28 -3.34 0.07 -13.00
C ARG A 28 -2.61 -0.56 -11.81
N MET A 29 -3.07 -1.67 -11.25
CA MET A 29 -2.28 -2.52 -10.34
C MET A 29 -1.79 -3.83 -11.01
N GLY A 30 -2.18 -4.09 -12.26
CA GLY A 30 -1.96 -5.37 -12.96
C GLY A 30 -0.67 -5.51 -13.78
N LYS A 31 0.36 -4.65 -13.60
CA LYS A 31 1.60 -4.68 -14.41
C LYS A 31 2.91 -4.47 -13.63
N ARG A 32 3.12 -5.25 -12.55
CA ARG A 32 4.50 -5.68 -12.20
C ARG A 32 4.78 -7.04 -12.86
N THR A 33 6.00 -7.20 -13.36
CA THR A 33 6.44 -8.40 -14.08
C THR A 33 6.45 -9.63 -13.15
N ARG A 34 5.97 -10.78 -13.66
CA ARG A 34 6.16 -12.08 -13.00
C ARG A 34 7.65 -12.48 -13.03
N ARG A 35 8.46 -11.94 -12.12
CA ARG A 35 9.68 -12.61 -11.66
C ARG A 35 9.27 -13.62 -10.60
N LYS A 36 9.61 -14.91 -10.81
CA LYS A 36 9.60 -15.90 -9.73
C LYS A 36 10.75 -15.56 -8.78
N ILE A 37 10.43 -15.00 -7.62
CA ILE A 37 11.25 -15.08 -6.42
C ILE A 37 10.30 -15.51 -5.31
N SER A 38 10.64 -16.60 -4.63
CA SER A 38 9.90 -17.07 -3.45
C SER A 38 10.38 -16.28 -2.24
N HIS A 39 9.46 -15.68 -1.48
CA HIS A 39 9.43 -15.55 -0.01
C HIS A 39 8.22 -14.67 0.36
N SER A 40 7.36 -15.18 1.27
CA SER A 40 6.31 -14.46 2.03
C SER A 40 5.74 -13.17 1.41
N ALA A 41 4.61 -13.27 0.70
CA ALA A 41 3.82 -12.11 0.25
C ALA A 41 2.61 -11.92 1.18
N ARG A 42 2.34 -10.67 1.62
CA ARG A 42 1.14 -10.36 2.41
C ARG A 42 -0.14 -10.66 1.61
N LEU A 43 -1.09 -11.34 2.24
CA LEU A 43 -2.36 -11.77 1.67
C LEU A 43 -3.50 -10.86 2.10
N PHE A 44 -4.26 -10.35 1.13
CA PHE A 44 -5.37 -9.43 1.38
C PHE A 44 -6.66 -9.95 0.74
N PRO A 45 -7.78 -10.00 1.48
CA PRO A 45 -9.09 -10.31 0.92
C PRO A 45 -9.51 -9.32 -0.17
N ALA A 46 -10.30 -9.80 -1.13
CA ALA A 46 -10.94 -8.93 -2.12
C ALA A 46 -11.89 -7.93 -1.45
N ILE A 47 -12.00 -6.72 -2.01
CA ILE A 47 -12.97 -5.71 -1.55
C ILE A 47 -14.38 -6.17 -1.97
N LEU A 48 -15.27 -6.26 -0.99
CA LEU A 48 -16.66 -6.67 -1.11
C LEU A 48 -17.60 -5.46 -0.90
N ASN A 49 -18.82 -5.52 -1.43
CA ASN A 49 -19.87 -4.58 -1.01
C ASN A 49 -20.53 -5.10 0.27
N LEU A 50 -20.18 -4.52 1.40
CA LEU A 50 -20.66 -4.92 2.72
C LEU A 50 -22.11 -4.52 2.97
N ALA A 51 -22.63 -3.54 2.22
CA ALA A 51 -23.96 -2.99 2.44
C ALA A 51 -25.09 -3.98 2.14
N SER A 52 -24.93 -4.88 1.16
CA SER A 52 -25.99 -5.80 0.72
C SER A 52 -26.36 -6.87 1.76
N ASN A 53 -25.48 -7.14 2.74
CA ASN A 53 -25.73 -8.04 3.86
C ASN A 53 -25.97 -7.28 5.19
N ALA A 54 -26.02 -5.94 5.17
CA ALA A 54 -26.11 -5.11 6.36
C ALA A 54 -27.56 -4.91 6.82
N ALA A 55 -27.79 -4.83 8.13
CA ALA A 55 -29.08 -4.39 8.66
C ALA A 55 -29.19 -2.85 8.58
N VAL A 56 -29.96 -2.36 7.60
CA VAL A 56 -30.18 -0.92 7.40
C VAL A 56 -31.49 -0.44 8.05
N THR A 57 -31.43 0.73 8.69
CA THR A 57 -32.56 1.42 9.34
C THR A 57 -32.59 2.90 8.97
N SER A 58 -33.78 3.51 8.99
CA SER A 58 -33.95 4.96 8.83
C SER A 58 -34.93 5.51 9.87
N ASN A 59 -34.77 6.79 10.26
CA ASN A 59 -35.68 7.43 11.22
C ASN A 59 -37.05 7.84 10.64
N ALA A 60 -37.18 7.93 9.31
CA ALA A 60 -38.44 8.13 8.62
C ALA A 60 -38.37 7.68 7.14
N THR A 61 -39.47 7.18 6.62
CA THR A 61 -39.67 6.77 5.22
C THR A 61 -41.04 7.24 4.74
N CYS A 62 -41.21 7.58 3.47
CA CYS A 62 -42.50 8.04 2.96
C CYS A 62 -43.58 6.95 3.02
N GLY A 63 -44.85 7.36 3.07
CA GLY A 63 -46.00 6.45 3.07
C GLY A 63 -46.35 5.80 4.41
N ASP A 64 -45.58 6.08 5.47
CA ASP A 64 -45.79 5.61 6.84
C ASP A 64 -46.06 6.81 7.78
N PRO A 65 -47.15 6.84 8.59
CA PRO A 65 -48.25 5.86 8.68
C PRO A 65 -49.40 6.13 7.69
N LYS A 66 -49.21 7.03 6.71
CA LYS A 66 -50.24 7.42 5.74
C LYS A 66 -49.66 7.66 4.35
N PRO A 67 -50.41 7.38 3.27
CA PRO A 67 -50.03 7.71 1.90
C PRO A 67 -49.69 9.20 1.74
N GLU A 68 -48.61 9.52 1.02
CA GLU A 68 -48.27 10.90 0.64
C GLU A 68 -48.05 11.06 -0.86
N MET A 69 -48.35 12.25 -1.38
CA MET A 69 -48.04 12.62 -2.75
C MET A 69 -46.70 13.37 -2.80
N PHE A 70 -45.75 12.84 -3.56
CA PHE A 70 -44.47 13.49 -3.86
C PHE A 70 -44.40 13.89 -5.34
N CYS A 71 -43.59 14.89 -5.67
CA CYS A 71 -43.46 15.42 -7.04
C CYS A 71 -42.00 15.45 -7.48
N LYS A 72 -41.71 15.01 -8.71
CA LYS A 72 -40.36 15.07 -9.27
C LYS A 72 -39.93 16.52 -9.48
N LEU A 73 -38.67 16.81 -9.15
CA LEU A 73 -38.04 18.08 -9.50
C LEU A 73 -37.66 18.05 -11.00
N VAL A 74 -38.33 18.87 -11.81
CA VAL A 74 -38.08 19.00 -13.26
C VAL A 74 -37.66 20.43 -13.62
N GLU A 75 -36.77 20.52 -14.60
CA GLU A 75 -36.36 21.76 -15.22
C GLU A 75 -37.49 22.30 -16.12
N HIS A 76 -37.97 23.51 -15.82
CA HIS A 76 -39.11 24.11 -16.53
C HIS A 76 -38.65 24.77 -17.83
N VAL A 77 -38.54 23.97 -18.89
CA VAL A 77 -38.42 24.49 -20.27
C VAL A 77 -39.78 25.07 -20.70
N PRO A 78 -39.90 26.37 -21.03
CA PRO A 78 -41.16 26.94 -21.48
C PRO A 78 -41.61 26.33 -22.83
N GLY A 79 -42.92 26.16 -23.01
CA GLY A 79 -43.49 25.88 -24.34
C GLY A 79 -43.77 24.41 -24.72
N ARG A 80 -43.78 23.44 -23.79
CA ARG A 80 -44.31 22.08 -24.04
C ARG A 80 -45.47 21.72 -23.11
N ARG A 81 -46.53 21.09 -23.66
CA ARG A 81 -47.61 20.47 -22.86
C ARG A 81 -47.05 19.27 -22.09
N ILE A 82 -47.25 19.28 -20.77
CA ILE A 82 -46.78 18.20 -19.88
C ILE A 82 -47.79 17.05 -19.94
N HIS A 83 -47.45 15.99 -20.68
CA HIS A 83 -48.36 14.87 -20.96
C HIS A 83 -48.38 13.76 -19.88
N ASN A 84 -47.59 13.90 -18.81
CA ASN A 84 -47.47 12.91 -17.72
C ASN A 84 -47.65 13.58 -16.34
N PRO A 85 -48.28 12.90 -15.36
CA PRO A 85 -48.35 13.40 -14.00
C PRO A 85 -46.94 13.47 -13.37
N GLN A 86 -46.48 14.68 -13.06
CA GLN A 86 -45.18 14.94 -12.42
C GLN A 86 -45.12 14.50 -10.94
N CYS A 87 -46.26 14.11 -10.38
CA CYS A 87 -46.40 13.66 -9.00
C CYS A 87 -46.92 12.23 -8.93
N ARG A 88 -46.49 11.49 -7.92
CA ARG A 88 -46.87 10.10 -7.63
C ARG A 88 -47.21 9.96 -6.14
N PHE A 89 -47.79 8.84 -5.77
CA PHE A 89 -48.01 8.47 -4.38
C PHE A 89 -46.89 7.56 -3.87
N CYS A 90 -46.56 7.72 -2.59
CA CYS A 90 -45.79 6.78 -1.79
C CYS A 90 -46.70 6.29 -0.66
N ASP A 91 -46.82 4.98 -0.50
CA ASP A 91 -47.67 4.31 0.47
C ASP A 91 -47.04 2.98 0.87
N ALA A 92 -46.72 2.81 2.15
CA ALA A 92 -46.12 1.58 2.67
C ALA A 92 -47.10 0.40 2.73
N ASN A 93 -48.42 0.66 2.62
CA ASN A 93 -49.49 -0.33 2.76
C ASN A 93 -50.23 -0.60 1.44
N SER A 94 -49.83 0.02 0.33
CA SER A 94 -50.45 -0.17 -0.98
C SER A 94 -50.25 -1.60 -1.50
N ALA A 95 -51.17 -2.09 -2.33
CA ALA A 95 -50.97 -3.34 -3.07
C ALA A 95 -50.00 -3.19 -4.26
N ASN A 96 -49.54 -1.98 -4.57
CA ASN A 96 -48.66 -1.68 -5.70
C ASN A 96 -47.21 -1.45 -5.24
N GLU A 97 -46.31 -2.41 -5.50
CA GLU A 97 -44.88 -2.34 -5.16
C GLU A 97 -44.14 -1.10 -5.71
N ARG A 98 -44.71 -0.43 -6.71
CA ARG A 98 -44.18 0.82 -7.32
C ARG A 98 -44.44 2.07 -6.48
N GLU A 99 -45.25 1.96 -5.43
CA GLU A 99 -45.53 3.02 -4.44
C GLU A 99 -44.78 2.77 -3.11
N HIS A 100 -44.15 1.60 -2.98
CA HIS A 100 -43.35 1.21 -1.82
C HIS A 100 -41.90 1.71 -1.94
N HIS A 101 -41.43 2.49 -0.97
CA HIS A 101 -40.05 2.97 -0.91
C HIS A 101 -39.30 2.67 0.42
N PRO A 102 -39.36 1.44 0.97
CA PRO A 102 -38.68 1.06 2.22
C PRO A 102 -37.16 1.15 2.14
N ILE A 103 -36.51 1.30 3.30
CA ILE A 103 -35.05 1.54 3.41
C ILE A 103 -34.17 0.40 2.87
N SER A 104 -34.69 -0.84 2.82
CA SER A 104 -34.04 -1.97 2.16
C SER A 104 -33.73 -1.73 0.68
N LYS A 105 -34.55 -0.93 -0.03
CA LYS A 105 -34.34 -0.52 -1.43
C LYS A 105 -33.16 0.44 -1.64
N ALA A 106 -32.39 0.74 -0.60
CA ALA A 106 -31.10 1.44 -0.69
C ALA A 106 -29.89 0.50 -0.75
N ILE A 107 -30.05 -0.81 -0.44
CA ILE A 107 -28.94 -1.79 -0.36
C ILE A 107 -29.17 -3.07 -1.17
N ASP A 108 -30.37 -3.27 -1.73
CA ASP A 108 -30.79 -4.48 -2.45
C ASP A 108 -30.12 -4.68 -3.83
N GLY A 109 -29.31 -3.72 -4.28
CA GLY A 109 -28.61 -3.77 -5.57
C GLY A 109 -29.50 -3.59 -6.81
N THR A 110 -30.77 -3.24 -6.63
CA THR A 110 -31.72 -3.01 -7.73
C THR A 110 -31.64 -1.58 -8.29
N ASN A 111 -32.51 -1.23 -9.25
CA ASN A 111 -32.78 0.17 -9.61
C ASN A 111 -34.06 0.72 -8.96
N SER A 112 -34.58 0.06 -7.92
CA SER A 112 -35.61 0.65 -7.06
C SER A 112 -34.97 1.63 -6.06
N TRP A 113 -35.74 2.28 -5.18
CA TRP A 113 -35.17 3.26 -4.24
C TRP A 113 -35.94 3.37 -2.93
N TRP A 114 -35.21 3.72 -1.88
CA TRP A 114 -35.75 4.28 -0.64
C TRP A 114 -36.02 5.78 -0.80
N GLN A 115 -37.05 6.29 -0.14
CA GLN A 115 -37.42 7.71 -0.17
C GLN A 115 -37.88 8.21 1.21
N SER A 116 -37.35 9.36 1.63
CA SER A 116 -37.81 10.05 2.85
C SER A 116 -39.20 10.66 2.65
N PRO A 117 -39.93 11.00 3.73
CA PRO A 117 -41.09 11.87 3.62
C PRO A 117 -40.75 13.22 3.01
N SER A 118 -41.72 13.85 2.36
CA SER A 118 -41.59 15.20 1.79
C SER A 118 -41.64 16.30 2.87
N ILE A 119 -40.98 17.43 2.62
CA ILE A 119 -41.03 18.61 3.51
C ILE A 119 -42.45 19.17 3.67
N LYS A 120 -43.37 18.84 2.74
CA LYS A 120 -44.82 19.08 2.86
C LYS A 120 -45.45 18.38 4.08
N ASN A 121 -44.84 17.34 4.65
CA ASN A 121 -45.25 16.69 5.89
C ASN A 121 -44.57 17.28 7.15
N GLY A 122 -43.58 18.17 6.98
CA GLY A 122 -42.97 18.95 8.06
C GLY A 122 -41.47 19.19 7.88
N ARG A 123 -40.96 20.27 8.49
CA ARG A 123 -39.54 20.67 8.42
C ARG A 123 -38.59 19.67 9.07
N GLN A 124 -39.06 18.83 10.00
CA GLN A 124 -38.26 17.79 10.63
C GLN A 124 -37.62 16.81 9.64
N TYR A 125 -38.20 16.64 8.45
CA TYR A 125 -37.66 15.75 7.40
C TYR A 125 -36.46 16.35 6.63
N HIS A 126 -35.94 17.52 7.02
CA HIS A 126 -34.56 17.89 6.71
C HIS A 126 -33.54 17.04 7.48
N TRP A 127 -33.91 16.51 8.65
CA TRP A 127 -33.05 15.70 9.51
C TRP A 127 -33.41 14.22 9.40
N ILE A 128 -32.77 13.54 8.44
CA ILE A 128 -32.93 12.10 8.22
C ILE A 128 -31.63 11.38 8.59
N THR A 129 -31.74 10.33 9.38
CA THR A 129 -30.61 9.50 9.80
C THR A 129 -30.83 8.09 9.28
N ILE A 130 -29.86 7.58 8.52
CA ILE A 130 -29.81 6.19 8.04
C ILE A 130 -28.63 5.52 8.74
N THR A 131 -28.83 4.33 9.32
CA THR A 131 -27.78 3.57 10.00
C THR A 131 -27.71 2.15 9.45
N LEU A 132 -26.52 1.70 9.09
CA LEU A 132 -26.20 0.33 8.69
C LEU A 132 -25.43 -0.34 9.82
N ASP A 133 -25.87 -1.51 10.29
CA ASP A 133 -25.05 -2.45 11.07
C ASP A 133 -24.47 -3.51 10.12
N LEU A 134 -23.14 -3.60 10.05
CA LEU A 134 -22.42 -4.61 9.28
C LEU A 134 -22.26 -5.93 10.06
N HIS A 135 -22.81 -6.03 11.27
CA HIS A 135 -22.78 -7.14 12.23
C HIS A 135 -21.40 -7.50 12.82
N GLN A 136 -20.31 -7.23 12.11
CA GLN A 136 -18.92 -7.33 12.57
C GLN A 136 -18.12 -6.08 12.15
N ILE A 137 -16.88 -5.97 12.65
CA ILE A 137 -15.96 -4.88 12.26
C ILE A 137 -15.30 -5.23 10.91
N PHE A 138 -15.26 -4.28 9.99
CA PHE A 138 -14.56 -4.36 8.72
C PHE A 138 -13.62 -3.18 8.51
N GLN A 139 -12.61 -3.36 7.66
CA GLN A 139 -11.83 -2.25 7.13
C GLN A 139 -12.55 -1.68 5.89
N VAL A 140 -13.07 -0.45 6.01
CA VAL A 140 -13.86 0.19 4.95
C VAL A 140 -12.96 1.07 4.08
N ALA A 141 -12.87 0.74 2.80
CA ALA A 141 -12.04 1.45 1.81
C ALA A 141 -12.78 2.64 1.20
N TYR A 142 -14.08 2.51 0.95
CA TYR A 142 -14.90 3.58 0.39
C TYR A 142 -16.40 3.45 0.72
N VAL A 143 -17.12 4.58 0.67
CA VAL A 143 -18.58 4.65 0.69
C VAL A 143 -19.07 5.43 -0.53
N ILE A 144 -19.91 4.80 -1.35
CA ILE A 144 -20.55 5.39 -2.53
C ILE A 144 -22.05 5.47 -2.28
N ILE A 145 -22.65 6.61 -2.60
CA ILE A 145 -24.10 6.85 -2.45
C ILE A 145 -24.63 7.37 -3.79
N LYS A 146 -25.70 6.77 -4.30
CA LYS A 146 -26.36 7.20 -5.55
C LYS A 146 -27.79 7.63 -5.27
N ALA A 147 -28.06 8.91 -5.48
CA ALA A 147 -29.42 9.45 -5.42
C ALA A 147 -30.29 8.83 -6.51
N ALA A 148 -31.61 8.79 -6.30
CA ALA A 148 -32.57 8.27 -7.27
C ALA A 148 -33.26 9.42 -8.03
N ASN A 149 -34.56 9.61 -7.78
CA ASN A 149 -35.42 10.67 -8.32
C ASN A 149 -35.36 12.00 -7.52
N SER A 150 -34.24 12.28 -6.84
CA SER A 150 -33.96 13.54 -6.14
C SER A 150 -32.52 14.02 -6.41
N PRO A 151 -32.23 15.31 -6.18
CA PRO A 151 -30.84 15.78 -6.10
C PRO A 151 -30.10 15.12 -4.93
N ARG A 152 -28.76 15.27 -4.93
CA ARG A 152 -27.92 14.87 -3.79
C ARG A 152 -28.23 15.69 -2.52
N PRO A 153 -28.01 15.13 -1.32
CA PRO A 153 -28.12 15.88 -0.07
C PRO A 153 -27.28 17.16 -0.03
N GLY A 154 -27.79 18.19 0.64
CA GLY A 154 -27.09 19.47 0.81
C GLY A 154 -26.04 19.41 1.90
N ASN A 155 -26.50 19.50 3.17
CA ASN A 155 -25.63 19.34 4.33
C ASN A 155 -25.90 17.96 4.93
N TRP A 156 -24.83 17.20 5.17
CA TRP A 156 -24.88 15.91 5.83
C TRP A 156 -23.49 15.51 6.36
N ILE A 157 -23.47 14.51 7.24
CA ILE A 157 -22.25 13.93 7.81
C ILE A 157 -22.24 12.43 7.51
N LEU A 158 -21.08 11.91 7.10
CA LEU A 158 -20.78 10.48 7.13
C LEU A 158 -20.05 10.17 8.44
N GLU A 159 -20.63 9.30 9.27
CA GLU A 159 -20.13 8.95 10.61
C GLU A 159 -19.90 7.42 10.70
N ARG A 160 -18.87 6.97 11.43
CA ARG A 160 -18.61 5.55 11.76
C ARG A 160 -18.73 5.28 13.25
N SER A 161 -18.90 4.02 13.62
CA SER A 161 -18.88 3.53 15.00
C SER A 161 -18.47 2.05 15.07
N LEU A 162 -17.93 1.63 16.21
CA LEU A 162 -17.62 0.23 16.53
C LEU A 162 -18.66 -0.40 17.48
N ASP A 163 -19.27 0.41 18.35
CA ASP A 163 -20.18 0.00 19.43
C ASP A 163 -21.67 0.25 19.13
N GLY A 164 -21.99 1.09 18.14
CA GLY A 164 -23.35 1.53 17.82
C GLY A 164 -23.87 2.66 18.71
N VAL A 165 -23.02 3.25 19.55
CA VAL A 165 -23.36 4.29 20.55
C VAL A 165 -22.49 5.53 20.35
N THR A 166 -21.18 5.37 20.33
CA THR A 166 -20.20 6.44 20.06
C THR A 166 -19.95 6.52 18.56
N PHE A 167 -20.20 7.69 17.96
CA PHE A 167 -20.06 7.92 16.52
C PHE A 167 -19.07 9.03 16.23
N GLU A 168 -18.10 8.75 15.36
CA GLU A 168 -17.05 9.66 14.93
C GLU A 168 -17.24 10.03 13.45
N PRO A 169 -17.04 11.29 13.04
CA PRO A 169 -17.18 11.69 11.64
C PRO A 169 -16.03 11.14 10.79
N TRP A 170 -16.35 10.52 9.65
CA TRP A 170 -15.39 10.26 8.58
C TRP A 170 -15.22 11.47 7.66
N GLN A 171 -16.33 12.11 7.28
CA GLN A 171 -16.32 13.27 6.38
C GLN A 171 -17.59 14.13 6.54
N PHE A 172 -17.40 15.46 6.41
CA PHE A 172 -18.48 16.45 6.37
C PHE A 172 -18.78 16.91 4.94
N TYR A 173 -20.05 17.23 4.68
CA TYR A 173 -20.52 17.75 3.39
C TYR A 173 -21.42 18.95 3.62
N ALA A 174 -21.24 20.00 2.82
CA ALA A 174 -21.92 21.29 2.97
C ALA A 174 -22.33 21.90 1.62
N ILE A 175 -23.43 22.64 1.60
CA ILE A 175 -23.97 23.34 0.42
C ILE A 175 -22.95 24.33 -0.21
N SER A 176 -22.05 24.88 0.61
CA SER A 176 -20.98 25.79 0.22
C SER A 176 -19.75 25.62 1.11
N ASP A 177 -18.61 26.08 0.62
CA ASP A 177 -17.34 26.08 1.38
C ASP A 177 -17.40 26.97 2.64
N THR A 178 -18.29 27.97 2.65
CA THR A 178 -18.59 28.81 3.82
C THR A 178 -19.44 28.10 4.89
N GLU A 179 -20.27 27.13 4.50
CA GLU A 179 -21.04 26.32 5.46
C GLU A 179 -20.17 25.26 6.15
N CYS A 180 -19.06 24.81 5.53
CA CYS A 180 -18.06 23.96 6.21
C CYS A 180 -17.49 24.63 7.49
N LEU A 181 -17.13 25.90 7.39
CA LEU A 181 -16.61 26.68 8.52
C LEU A 181 -17.71 27.01 9.53
N THR A 182 -18.89 27.44 9.08
CA THR A 182 -19.94 27.95 9.98
C THR A 182 -20.82 26.88 10.62
N GLN A 183 -20.91 25.67 10.06
CA GLN A 183 -21.69 24.56 10.63
C GLN A 183 -20.81 23.49 11.31
N TYR A 184 -19.61 23.23 10.79
CA TYR A 184 -18.73 22.14 11.26
C TYR A 184 -17.36 22.63 11.77
N ASN A 185 -17.14 23.94 11.88
CA ASN A 185 -15.86 24.55 12.30
C ASN A 185 -14.62 24.01 11.53
N THR A 186 -14.82 23.57 10.28
CA THR A 186 -13.82 22.82 9.51
C THR A 186 -13.47 23.60 8.25
N THR A 187 -12.17 23.71 7.94
CA THR A 187 -11.73 24.40 6.72
C THR A 187 -12.13 23.61 5.47
N PRO A 188 -12.74 24.24 4.45
CA PRO A 188 -13.18 23.55 3.25
C PRO A 188 -12.00 23.06 2.40
N ARG A 189 -12.11 21.82 1.88
CA ARG A 189 -11.22 21.28 0.85
C ARG A 189 -11.79 21.61 -0.54
N LEU A 190 -11.10 22.53 -1.23
CA LEU A 190 -11.43 22.97 -2.58
C LEU A 190 -11.03 21.90 -3.62
N GLY A 191 -11.90 21.63 -4.58
CA GLY A 191 -11.67 20.62 -5.61
C GLY A 191 -11.92 19.19 -5.13
N SER A 192 -11.11 18.24 -5.61
CA SER A 192 -11.19 16.83 -5.21
C SER A 192 -10.67 16.61 -3.78
N PRO A 193 -11.25 15.68 -3.00
CA PRO A 193 -10.73 15.29 -1.69
C PRO A 193 -9.23 14.96 -1.68
N THR A 194 -8.50 15.58 -0.76
CA THR A 194 -7.07 15.35 -0.49
C THR A 194 -6.81 15.49 1.01
N TYR A 195 -5.87 14.70 1.53
CA TYR A 195 -5.63 14.55 2.96
C TYR A 195 -4.15 14.80 3.30
N ARG A 196 -3.88 15.33 4.49
CA ARG A 196 -2.53 15.58 5.02
C ARG A 196 -2.05 14.53 6.02
N THR A 197 -2.99 13.83 6.66
CA THR A 197 -2.72 12.78 7.66
C THR A 197 -3.78 11.69 7.58
N ASP A 198 -3.45 10.49 8.05
CA ASP A 198 -4.33 9.31 7.92
C ASP A 198 -5.64 9.45 8.69
N GLN A 199 -5.65 10.20 9.79
CA GLN A 199 -6.84 10.45 10.61
C GLN A 199 -7.61 11.72 10.22
N GLU A 200 -7.20 12.47 9.19
CA GLU A 200 -7.82 13.76 8.86
C GLU A 200 -9.29 13.60 8.41
N VAL A 201 -10.19 14.26 9.14
CA VAL A 201 -11.59 14.48 8.78
C VAL A 201 -11.70 15.80 8.04
N ILE A 202 -12.28 15.80 6.83
CA ILE A 202 -12.38 16.98 5.97
C ILE A 202 -13.85 17.42 5.79
N CYS A 203 -14.04 18.65 5.31
CA CYS A 203 -15.31 19.10 4.75
C CYS A 203 -15.15 19.51 3.29
N THR A 204 -16.14 19.19 2.43
CA THR A 204 -16.16 19.62 1.02
C THR A 204 -17.57 19.95 0.53
N SER A 205 -17.66 20.92 -0.38
CA SER A 205 -18.90 21.25 -1.09
C SER A 205 -19.04 20.56 -2.47
N TYR A 206 -17.99 19.87 -2.94
CA TYR A 206 -17.91 19.32 -4.29
C TYR A 206 -19.10 18.41 -4.64
N TYR A 207 -19.47 17.51 -3.72
CA TYR A 207 -20.57 16.55 -3.91
C TYR A 207 -21.96 17.11 -3.54
N SER A 208 -22.06 18.27 -2.89
CA SER A 208 -23.33 18.93 -2.51
C SER A 208 -23.86 19.92 -3.57
N ARG A 209 -23.28 19.87 -4.78
CA ARG A 209 -23.74 20.61 -5.97
C ARG A 209 -25.07 20.05 -6.47
N LEU A 210 -26.00 20.94 -6.79
CA LEU A 210 -27.39 20.63 -7.18
C LEU A 210 -27.51 19.80 -8.47
N VAL A 211 -26.60 19.98 -9.43
CA VAL A 211 -26.59 19.23 -10.69
C VAL A 211 -25.74 17.95 -10.53
N PRO A 212 -26.24 16.76 -10.92
CA PRO A 212 -27.52 16.49 -11.56
C PRO A 212 -28.70 16.39 -10.57
N LEU A 213 -29.91 16.70 -11.07
CA LEU A 213 -31.17 16.70 -10.28
C LEU A 213 -31.70 15.29 -9.96
N GLU A 214 -31.15 14.26 -10.58
CA GLU A 214 -31.43 12.83 -10.36
C GLU A 214 -30.14 12.03 -10.60
N HIS A 215 -30.07 10.80 -10.11
CA HIS A 215 -28.96 9.87 -10.35
C HIS A 215 -27.58 10.42 -9.92
N GLY A 216 -27.57 11.43 -9.05
CA GLY A 216 -26.36 12.08 -8.59
C GLY A 216 -25.56 11.19 -7.65
N GLU A 217 -24.33 10.86 -8.05
CA GLU A 217 -23.42 10.04 -7.25
C GLU A 217 -22.55 10.88 -6.31
N ILE A 218 -22.20 10.29 -5.18
CA ILE A 218 -21.21 10.74 -4.20
C ILE A 218 -20.20 9.60 -4.04
N HIS A 219 -18.91 9.92 -4.16
CA HIS A 219 -17.82 8.95 -4.03
C HIS A 219 -16.92 9.38 -2.86
N THR A 220 -16.80 8.54 -1.84
CA THR A 220 -16.04 8.84 -0.62
C THR A 220 -14.95 7.80 -0.43
N SER A 221 -13.72 8.15 -0.79
CA SER A 221 -12.55 7.29 -0.57
C SER A 221 -11.96 7.54 0.80
N LEU A 222 -11.92 6.50 1.65
CA LEU A 222 -11.35 6.57 2.99
C LEU A 222 -9.85 6.24 2.99
N ILE A 223 -9.34 5.49 2.00
CA ILE A 223 -7.93 5.10 1.87
C ILE A 223 -7.17 5.98 0.86
N ASN A 224 -7.61 6.00 -0.42
CA ASN A 224 -6.84 6.66 -1.49
C ASN A 224 -6.66 8.17 -1.21
N GLY A 225 -5.43 8.64 -1.32
CA GLY A 225 -5.04 10.04 -1.09
C GLY A 225 -4.58 10.36 0.33
N ARG A 226 -4.50 9.37 1.23
CA ARG A 226 -3.89 9.48 2.57
C ARG A 226 -2.44 8.98 2.57
N PRO A 227 -1.52 9.55 3.37
CA PRO A 227 -0.10 9.15 3.38
C PRO A 227 0.16 7.65 3.64
N GLY A 228 -0.52 7.03 4.59
CA GLY A 228 -0.32 5.63 4.98
C GLY A 228 -1.00 4.59 4.07
N ALA A 229 -1.52 5.00 2.91
CA ALA A 229 -2.28 4.13 2.01
C ALA A 229 -1.43 3.00 1.38
N ASP A 230 -0.12 3.19 1.24
CA ASP A 230 0.79 2.18 0.67
C ASP A 230 1.33 1.19 1.74
N ASP A 231 1.53 1.64 2.99
CA ASP A 231 2.17 0.85 4.06
C ASP A 231 1.20 0.25 5.10
N LEU A 232 -0.08 0.66 5.10
CA LEU A 232 -1.11 0.25 6.07
C LEU A 232 -0.75 0.57 7.53
N THR A 233 -0.63 1.86 7.83
CA THR A 233 -0.37 2.38 9.18
C THR A 233 -1.45 1.96 10.21
N PRO A 234 -1.09 1.71 11.49
CA PRO A 234 -2.07 1.46 12.55
C PRO A 234 -3.12 2.57 12.69
N GLU A 235 -2.73 3.82 12.43
CA GLU A 235 -3.59 4.99 12.40
C GLU A 235 -4.65 4.89 11.28
N LEU A 236 -4.26 4.46 10.08
CA LEU A 236 -5.19 4.28 8.96
C LEU A 236 -6.11 3.07 9.18
N LEU A 237 -5.59 1.97 9.72
CA LEU A 237 -6.37 0.79 10.12
C LEU A 237 -7.44 1.17 11.16
N GLY A 238 -7.07 1.90 12.21
CA GLY A 238 -8.02 2.43 13.20
C GLY A 238 -9.04 3.39 12.61
N PHE A 239 -8.61 4.31 11.74
CA PHE A 239 -9.52 5.26 11.09
C PHE A 239 -10.52 4.60 10.13
N THR A 240 -10.11 3.56 9.40
CA THR A 240 -10.95 2.84 8.41
C THR A 240 -11.80 1.71 9.01
N SER A 241 -11.56 1.32 10.26
CA SER A 241 -12.33 0.27 10.95
C SER A 241 -13.73 0.76 11.35
N ALA A 242 -14.77 0.01 10.95
CA ALA A 242 -16.15 0.28 11.34
C ALA A 242 -16.99 -0.99 11.43
N ARG A 243 -17.95 -1.03 12.37
CA ARG A 243 -19.08 -1.97 12.35
C ARG A 243 -20.37 -1.25 11.94
N PHE A 244 -20.59 -0.04 12.43
CA PHE A 244 -21.77 0.76 12.12
C PHE A 244 -21.39 1.95 11.26
N ILE A 245 -22.18 2.22 10.22
CA ILE A 245 -22.02 3.37 9.34
C ILE A 245 -23.33 4.18 9.38
N ARG A 246 -23.22 5.49 9.63
CA ARG A 246 -24.37 6.38 9.78
C ARG A 246 -24.29 7.56 8.83
N LEU A 247 -25.33 7.73 8.03
CA LEU A 247 -25.53 8.86 7.13
C LEU A 247 -26.51 9.82 7.82
N ARG A 248 -25.99 10.94 8.32
CA ARG A 248 -26.76 11.94 9.06
C ARG A 248 -27.05 13.12 8.15
N LEU A 249 -28.17 13.03 7.42
CA LEU A 249 -28.66 14.06 6.53
C LEU A 249 -29.27 15.20 7.36
N GLN A 250 -28.91 16.46 7.05
CA GLN A 250 -29.29 17.63 7.86
C GLN A 250 -30.00 18.73 7.05
N ARG A 251 -29.80 18.79 5.73
CA ARG A 251 -30.43 19.80 4.86
C ARG A 251 -30.60 19.30 3.43
N ILE A 252 -31.77 19.56 2.84
CA ILE A 252 -32.08 19.25 1.44
C ILE A 252 -31.57 20.39 0.54
N ARG A 253 -31.08 20.07 -0.66
CA ARG A 253 -30.68 21.08 -1.65
C ARG A 253 -31.91 21.63 -2.37
N THR A 254 -32.18 22.91 -2.23
CA THR A 254 -33.31 23.61 -2.89
C THR A 254 -32.85 24.41 -4.10
N LEU A 255 -33.80 24.74 -4.98
CA LEU A 255 -33.60 25.76 -6.03
C LEU A 255 -33.57 27.16 -5.39
N ASN A 256 -32.85 28.09 -6.02
CA ASN A 256 -32.73 29.46 -5.50
C ASN A 256 -34.07 30.22 -5.52
N ALA A 257 -34.96 29.92 -6.46
CA ALA A 257 -36.32 30.50 -6.50
C ALA A 257 -37.19 30.02 -5.33
N ASP A 258 -37.21 28.72 -5.08
CA ASP A 258 -38.02 28.10 -4.02
C ASP A 258 -37.47 28.40 -2.61
N LEU A 259 -36.21 28.82 -2.50
CA LEU A 259 -35.54 29.17 -1.23
C LEU A 259 -36.28 30.27 -0.47
N MET A 260 -36.84 31.26 -1.17
CA MET A 260 -37.60 32.36 -0.57
C MET A 260 -38.93 31.85 0.02
N THR A 261 -39.63 30.99 -0.72
CA THR A 261 -40.90 30.38 -0.30
C THR A 261 -40.71 29.46 0.90
N LEU A 262 -39.60 28.70 0.93
CA LEU A 262 -39.24 27.80 2.02
C LEU A 262 -38.67 28.49 3.27
N SER A 263 -38.50 29.82 3.25
CA SER A 263 -37.96 30.61 4.38
C SER A 263 -39.06 31.13 5.34
N TYR A 264 -40.33 31.13 4.93
CA TYR A 264 -41.45 31.63 5.75
C TYR A 264 -41.61 30.89 7.09
N LYS A 265 -41.89 31.61 8.18
CA LYS A 265 -41.91 31.01 9.53
C LYS A 265 -43.09 30.07 9.75
N ASP A 266 -44.28 30.37 9.21
CA ASP A 266 -45.47 29.51 9.35
C ASP A 266 -45.54 28.44 8.23
N PRO A 267 -45.61 27.14 8.55
CA PRO A 267 -45.78 26.08 7.55
C PRO A 267 -47.06 26.15 6.70
N LYS A 268 -48.08 26.93 7.12
CA LYS A 268 -49.38 27.04 6.43
C LYS A 268 -49.36 27.99 5.23
N GLU A 269 -48.39 28.89 5.15
CA GLU A 269 -48.27 29.89 4.07
C GLU A 269 -47.48 29.38 2.87
N VAL A 270 -46.82 28.22 2.99
CA VAL A 270 -45.93 27.66 1.96
C VAL A 270 -46.70 26.75 1.01
N ASP A 271 -46.59 27.00 -0.31
CA ASP A 271 -47.31 26.24 -1.33
C ASP A 271 -47.01 24.72 -1.26
N PRO A 272 -48.04 23.86 -1.09
CA PRO A 272 -47.92 22.41 -1.17
C PRO A 272 -47.30 21.89 -2.50
N ILE A 273 -47.38 22.63 -3.59
CA ILE A 273 -46.82 22.26 -4.90
C ILE A 273 -45.28 22.39 -4.92
N VAL A 274 -44.72 23.28 -4.11
CA VAL A 274 -43.26 23.45 -3.93
C VAL A 274 -42.74 22.43 -2.93
N THR A 275 -43.37 22.33 -1.76
CA THR A 275 -42.91 21.48 -0.65
C THR A 275 -42.99 19.97 -0.90
N ARG A 276 -43.81 19.52 -1.87
CA ARG A 276 -43.84 18.11 -2.35
C ARG A 276 -42.65 17.74 -3.26
N ARG A 277 -41.86 18.70 -3.73
CA ARG A 277 -40.69 18.48 -4.60
C ARG A 277 -39.40 18.19 -3.83
N TYR A 278 -39.45 18.30 -2.50
CA TYR A 278 -38.27 18.24 -1.64
C TYR A 278 -38.38 17.08 -0.65
N TYR A 279 -37.59 16.05 -0.92
CA TYR A 279 -37.37 14.82 -0.17
C TYR A 279 -35.96 14.29 -0.51
N TYR A 280 -35.47 13.29 0.22
CA TYR A 280 -34.30 12.51 -0.18
C TYR A 280 -34.72 11.20 -0.84
N SER A 281 -34.01 10.75 -1.87
CA SER A 281 -34.12 9.37 -2.35
C SER A 281 -32.76 8.77 -2.71
N ILE A 282 -32.57 7.50 -2.36
CA ILE A 282 -31.32 6.75 -2.54
C ILE A 282 -31.66 5.37 -3.07
N LYS A 283 -30.98 4.97 -4.16
CA LYS A 283 -31.14 3.65 -4.79
C LYS A 283 -30.00 2.67 -4.55
N ASP A 284 -28.85 3.18 -4.11
CA ASP A 284 -27.63 2.40 -3.92
C ASP A 284 -26.75 3.12 -2.88
N ILE A 285 -26.53 2.44 -1.76
CA ILE A 285 -25.47 2.67 -0.80
C ILE A 285 -24.51 1.48 -0.94
N SER A 286 -23.36 1.73 -1.55
CA SER A 286 -22.31 0.72 -1.74
C SER A 286 -21.16 1.01 -0.77
N VAL A 287 -20.89 0.08 0.14
CA VAL A 287 -19.82 0.15 1.15
C VAL A 287 -18.74 -0.83 0.74
N GLY A 288 -17.69 -0.31 0.08
CA GLY A 288 -16.54 -1.11 -0.29
C GLY A 288 -15.63 -1.33 0.91
N GLY A 289 -15.52 -2.57 1.38
CA GLY A 289 -14.62 -2.92 2.48
C GLY A 289 -14.14 -4.37 2.40
N MET A 290 -13.28 -4.73 3.35
CA MET A 290 -12.60 -6.03 3.42
C MET A 290 -12.51 -6.50 4.88
N CYS A 291 -12.40 -7.82 5.07
CA CYS A 291 -12.22 -8.41 6.38
C CYS A 291 -10.82 -8.09 6.93
N ILE A 292 -10.75 -7.86 8.25
CA ILE A 292 -9.48 -7.65 8.95
C ILE A 292 -8.86 -9.03 9.18
N CYS A 293 -8.00 -9.45 8.27
CA CYS A 293 -7.25 -10.72 8.34
C CYS A 293 -5.73 -10.51 8.49
N TYR A 294 -5.32 -9.32 8.92
CA TYR A 294 -3.94 -8.85 9.20
C TYR A 294 -2.83 -9.15 8.17
N GLY A 295 -3.16 -9.57 6.95
CA GLY A 295 -2.18 -9.95 5.92
C GLY A 295 -1.99 -11.46 5.75
N HIS A 296 -2.80 -12.30 6.41
CA HIS A 296 -2.66 -13.76 6.46
C HIS A 296 -3.79 -14.55 5.79
N ALA A 297 -4.72 -13.91 5.06
CA ALA A 297 -5.79 -14.63 4.35
C ALA A 297 -6.06 -14.02 2.97
N GLN A 298 -6.14 -14.85 1.92
CA GLN A 298 -6.55 -14.38 0.59
C GLN A 298 -8.08 -14.16 0.48
N SER A 299 -8.89 -14.69 1.40
CA SER A 299 -10.35 -14.54 1.35
C SER A 299 -11.03 -14.64 2.72
N CYS A 300 -12.25 -14.11 2.79
CA CYS A 300 -13.19 -14.34 3.87
C CYS A 300 -14.58 -14.69 3.29
N PRO A 301 -15.00 -15.97 3.24
CA PRO A 301 -16.33 -16.35 2.81
C PRO A 301 -17.38 -16.06 3.89
N TRP A 302 -18.64 -15.93 3.48
CA TRP A 302 -19.77 -15.83 4.39
C TRP A 302 -20.14 -17.23 4.91
N ASP A 303 -20.11 -17.41 6.23
CA ASP A 303 -20.63 -18.61 6.88
C ASP A 303 -22.15 -18.48 7.16
N PRO A 304 -23.00 -19.34 6.58
CA PRO A 304 -24.44 -19.32 6.83
C PRO A 304 -24.85 -19.72 8.26
N VAL A 305 -23.96 -20.36 9.05
CA VAL A 305 -24.26 -20.81 10.42
C VAL A 305 -24.06 -19.67 11.42
N THR A 306 -22.86 -19.08 11.49
CA THR A 306 -22.56 -17.95 12.38
C THR A 306 -23.07 -16.61 11.87
N LYS A 307 -23.37 -16.50 10.55
CA LYS A 307 -23.73 -15.25 9.86
C LYS A 307 -22.64 -14.19 9.93
N LYS A 308 -21.38 -14.63 9.80
CA LYS A 308 -20.17 -13.80 9.73
C LYS A 308 -19.43 -14.00 8.41
N LEU A 309 -18.56 -13.06 8.09
CA LEU A 309 -17.48 -13.21 7.10
C LEU A 309 -16.18 -13.49 7.87
N GLN A 310 -15.81 -14.77 7.98
CA GLN A 310 -14.63 -15.24 8.72
C GLN A 310 -13.43 -15.36 7.78
N CYS A 311 -12.22 -15.04 8.25
CA CYS A 311 -11.00 -15.18 7.45
C CYS A 311 -10.61 -16.66 7.24
N VAL A 312 -10.20 -17.03 6.01
CA VAL A 312 -9.54 -18.31 5.76
C VAL A 312 -8.05 -18.12 5.99
N CYS A 313 -7.60 -18.40 7.21
CA CYS A 313 -6.23 -18.12 7.61
C CYS A 313 -5.21 -19.07 6.97
N GLU A 314 -4.12 -18.47 6.51
CA GLU A 314 -2.92 -19.10 5.98
C GLU A 314 -1.74 -18.71 6.90
N HIS A 315 -0.49 -18.83 6.45
CA HIS A 315 0.71 -18.35 7.19
C HIS A 315 0.88 -18.98 8.60
N ASN A 316 0.24 -20.12 8.84
CA ASN A 316 0.11 -20.84 10.12
C ASN A 316 -0.54 -20.00 11.26
N THR A 317 -1.41 -19.06 10.89
CA THR A 317 -2.20 -18.24 11.83
C THR A 317 -3.61 -18.76 12.04
N CYS A 318 -4.17 -18.48 13.22
CA CYS A 318 -5.45 -18.98 13.71
C CYS A 318 -6.33 -17.81 14.23
N GLY A 319 -7.58 -18.11 14.63
CA GLY A 319 -8.58 -17.13 15.08
C GLY A 319 -9.69 -16.86 14.06
N GLU A 320 -10.66 -15.98 14.39
CA GLU A 320 -11.65 -15.50 13.41
C GLU A 320 -11.03 -14.51 12.40
N SER A 321 -9.96 -13.82 12.82
CA SER A 321 -9.30 -12.72 12.12
C SER A 321 -7.82 -12.98 11.81
N CYS A 322 -7.33 -14.20 12.00
CA CYS A 322 -5.92 -14.58 11.82
C CYS A 322 -4.95 -13.81 12.76
N ASP A 323 -5.46 -13.48 13.95
CA ASP A 323 -4.90 -12.59 14.95
C ASP A 323 -4.00 -13.29 15.99
N GLU A 324 -3.87 -14.62 15.92
CA GLU A 324 -2.97 -15.43 16.74
C GLU A 324 -2.16 -16.42 15.88
N CYS A 325 -1.03 -16.93 16.41
CA CYS A 325 -0.36 -18.09 15.83
C CYS A 325 -1.17 -19.36 16.10
N CYS A 326 -1.19 -20.32 15.17
CA CYS A 326 -1.76 -21.62 15.47
C CYS A 326 -0.95 -22.37 16.55
N PRO A 327 -1.57 -23.30 17.30
CA PRO A 327 -0.86 -24.16 18.25
C PRO A 327 0.34 -24.84 17.59
N GLY A 328 1.51 -24.76 18.22
CA GLY A 328 2.78 -25.25 17.66
C GLY A 328 3.59 -24.21 16.87
N TYR A 329 2.99 -23.09 16.40
CA TYR A 329 3.66 -22.09 15.55
C TYR A 329 4.11 -20.83 16.31
N HIS A 330 4.70 -21.02 17.49
CA HIS A 330 5.11 -19.93 18.39
C HIS A 330 6.63 -19.80 18.54
N GLN A 331 7.39 -20.08 17.47
CA GLN A 331 8.85 -19.91 17.47
C GLN A 331 9.27 -18.43 17.48
N GLU A 332 8.43 -17.57 16.91
CA GLU A 332 8.54 -16.10 16.93
C GLU A 332 7.21 -15.47 17.39
N PRO A 333 7.21 -14.20 17.86
CA PRO A 333 5.97 -13.48 18.13
C PRO A 333 5.21 -13.16 16.84
N TRP A 334 3.87 -13.30 16.87
CA TRP A 334 2.97 -13.00 15.76
C TRP A 334 3.18 -11.60 15.17
N GLN A 335 3.18 -11.48 13.83
CA GLN A 335 3.36 -10.22 13.11
C GLN A 335 2.53 -10.14 11.81
N PRO A 336 1.86 -8.99 11.52
CA PRO A 336 0.97 -8.82 10.36
C PRO A 336 1.57 -9.19 8.99
N GLY A 337 1.02 -10.26 8.41
CA GLY A 337 1.30 -10.77 7.07
C GLY A 337 2.67 -11.43 6.90
N THR A 338 3.33 -11.78 8.02
CA THR A 338 4.46 -12.71 8.05
C THR A 338 3.98 -14.16 8.03
N ILE A 339 4.89 -15.13 7.83
CA ILE A 339 4.62 -16.56 8.02
C ILE A 339 5.18 -16.94 9.39
N THR A 340 4.39 -17.62 10.21
CA THR A 340 4.79 -18.02 11.58
C THR A 340 5.49 -19.40 11.56
N GLU A 341 6.64 -19.52 12.23
CA GLU A 341 7.47 -20.74 12.24
C GLU A 341 7.06 -21.73 13.36
N GLU A 342 7.16 -23.02 13.02
CA GLU A 342 6.88 -24.15 13.91
C GLU A 342 7.97 -24.32 14.98
N CYS A 343 7.57 -24.54 16.23
CA CYS A 343 8.50 -24.81 17.32
C CYS A 343 9.14 -26.18 17.16
N ASN A 344 10.47 -26.27 17.27
CA ASN A 344 11.13 -27.56 17.26
C ASN A 344 10.97 -28.25 18.62
N CYS A 345 10.05 -29.21 18.71
CA CYS A 345 9.82 -29.99 19.92
C CYS A 345 10.28 -31.45 19.80
N HIS A 346 11.21 -31.77 18.87
CA HIS A 346 11.78 -33.11 18.66
C HIS A 346 10.76 -34.26 18.51
N ASN A 347 9.55 -33.97 18.03
CA ASN A 347 8.39 -34.88 18.02
C ASN A 347 8.03 -35.43 19.41
N LYS A 348 8.12 -34.58 20.45
CA LYS A 348 7.80 -34.90 21.86
C LYS A 348 6.66 -34.08 22.43
N ALA A 349 6.32 -32.94 21.82
CA ALA A 349 5.17 -32.10 22.15
C ALA A 349 4.56 -31.52 20.86
N GLU A 350 3.24 -31.37 20.82
CA GLU A 350 2.48 -30.80 19.69
C GLU A 350 2.23 -29.29 19.84
N THR A 351 2.54 -28.72 21.02
CA THR A 351 2.24 -27.31 21.33
C THR A 351 3.40 -26.64 22.05
N CYS A 352 3.51 -25.33 21.86
CA CYS A 352 4.53 -24.46 22.44
C CYS A 352 3.97 -23.05 22.66
N PHE A 353 4.72 -22.20 23.37
CA PHE A 353 4.47 -20.76 23.49
C PHE A 353 5.76 -19.96 23.31
N HIS A 354 5.67 -18.72 22.82
CA HIS A 354 6.83 -17.84 22.69
C HIS A 354 7.23 -17.24 24.04
N ASN A 355 8.52 -17.28 24.35
CA ASN A 355 9.10 -16.64 25.53
C ASN A 355 10.26 -15.73 25.11
N GLN A 356 10.11 -14.42 25.34
CA GLN A 356 11.10 -13.44 24.91
C GLN A 356 12.47 -13.66 25.56
N THR A 357 12.53 -14.04 26.84
CA THR A 357 13.82 -14.31 27.53
C THR A 357 14.53 -15.54 26.97
N VAL A 358 13.79 -16.53 26.47
CA VAL A 358 14.36 -17.69 25.76
C VAL A 358 14.92 -17.26 24.40
N SER A 359 14.23 -16.35 23.70
CA SER A 359 14.69 -15.76 22.43
C SER A 359 15.96 -14.92 22.59
N ASP A 360 15.97 -13.99 23.56
CA ASP A 360 17.09 -13.09 23.83
C ASP A 360 18.37 -13.85 24.23
N LEU A 361 18.21 -14.99 24.92
CA LEU A 361 19.30 -15.88 25.33
C LEU A 361 19.61 -17.00 24.30
N ARG A 362 18.88 -17.07 23.18
CA ARG A 362 19.01 -18.10 22.12
C ARG A 362 18.90 -19.54 22.64
N LEU A 363 18.00 -19.75 23.61
CA LEU A 363 17.81 -21.04 24.27
C LEU A 363 16.82 -21.96 23.55
N SER A 364 16.03 -21.46 22.58
CA SER A 364 15.27 -22.32 21.67
C SER A 364 16.01 -22.59 20.38
N VAL A 365 15.79 -23.79 19.84
CA VAL A 365 16.17 -24.22 18.50
C VAL A 365 14.98 -24.11 17.54
N ASN A 366 15.21 -23.71 16.29
CA ASN A 366 14.17 -23.62 15.24
C ASN A 366 14.05 -24.91 14.42
N ALA A 367 13.18 -24.92 13.39
CA ALA A 367 12.91 -26.14 12.61
C ALA A 367 14.08 -26.57 11.69
N GLN A 368 15.12 -25.74 11.51
CA GLN A 368 16.33 -26.10 10.75
C GLN A 368 17.52 -26.51 11.64
N GLY A 369 17.40 -26.35 12.97
CA GLY A 369 18.45 -26.70 13.93
C GLY A 369 19.29 -25.51 14.42
N ASP A 370 18.94 -24.28 14.04
CA ASP A 370 19.63 -23.08 14.53
C ASP A 370 19.05 -22.61 15.87
N HIS A 371 19.92 -22.11 16.75
CA HIS A 371 19.55 -21.48 18.02
C HIS A 371 18.98 -20.06 17.81
N GLN A 372 17.72 -20.01 17.35
CA GLN A 372 16.98 -18.79 17.00
C GLN A 372 15.49 -18.93 17.37
N GLY A 373 14.86 -17.83 17.77
CA GLY A 373 13.47 -17.80 18.24
C GLY A 373 13.32 -18.13 19.74
N GLY A 374 12.09 -18.02 20.24
CA GLY A 374 11.75 -18.12 21.66
C GLY A 374 10.74 -19.22 22.01
N GLY A 375 10.46 -20.16 21.11
CA GLY A 375 9.49 -21.23 21.33
C GLY A 375 9.84 -22.15 22.50
N VAL A 376 8.89 -22.36 23.41
CA VAL A 376 9.03 -23.27 24.56
C VAL A 376 7.96 -24.34 24.48
N CYS A 377 8.38 -25.60 24.39
CA CYS A 377 7.49 -26.75 24.22
C CYS A 377 6.70 -27.08 25.50
N VAL A 378 5.44 -27.46 25.35
CA VAL A 378 4.51 -27.74 26.46
C VAL A 378 4.17 -29.23 26.49
N GLY A 379 4.42 -29.88 27.63
CA GLY A 379 4.03 -31.27 27.85
C GLY A 379 4.92 -32.31 27.15
N CYS A 380 6.25 -32.13 27.21
CA CYS A 380 7.23 -33.08 26.69
C CYS A 380 6.92 -34.54 27.10
N SER A 381 6.64 -35.38 26.11
CA SER A 381 6.33 -36.81 26.27
C SER A 381 7.59 -37.68 26.26
N GLN A 382 7.45 -39.00 26.44
CA GLN A 382 8.55 -39.97 26.36
C GLN A 382 9.71 -39.68 27.33
N ASN A 383 9.39 -39.08 28.49
CA ASN A 383 10.32 -38.70 29.57
C ASN A 383 11.42 -37.70 29.15
N THR A 384 11.17 -36.84 28.16
CA THR A 384 12.05 -35.72 27.82
C THR A 384 11.71 -34.45 28.60
N ALA A 385 12.63 -33.47 28.57
CA ALA A 385 12.52 -32.17 29.21
C ALA A 385 13.42 -31.15 28.49
N GLY A 386 13.32 -29.87 28.87
CA GLY A 386 14.10 -28.78 28.27
C GLY A 386 13.21 -27.74 27.58
N VAL A 387 13.80 -26.87 26.76
CA VAL A 387 13.07 -25.83 26.01
C VAL A 387 12.39 -26.43 24.77
N ASN A 388 13.10 -27.33 24.10
CA ASN A 388 12.74 -28.02 22.86
C ASN A 388 12.45 -29.52 23.09
N CYS A 389 12.28 -29.95 24.35
CA CYS A 389 12.24 -31.37 24.76
C CYS A 389 13.52 -32.15 24.40
N GLU A 390 14.67 -31.47 24.45
CA GLU A 390 15.99 -31.91 24.00
C GLU A 390 16.79 -32.74 25.02
N THR A 391 16.53 -32.56 26.32
CA THR A 391 17.16 -33.30 27.44
C THR A 391 16.25 -34.40 27.97
N CYS A 392 16.75 -35.24 28.88
CA CYS A 392 15.91 -36.17 29.63
C CYS A 392 15.36 -35.57 30.93
N ALA A 393 14.15 -36.00 31.31
CA ALA A 393 13.52 -35.63 32.57
C ALA A 393 14.33 -36.10 33.79
N ARG A 394 14.10 -35.48 34.95
CA ARG A 394 14.76 -35.89 36.21
C ARG A 394 14.44 -37.38 36.48
N THR A 395 15.48 -38.12 36.86
CA THR A 395 15.52 -39.60 36.97
C THR A 395 15.51 -40.38 35.65
N PHE A 396 15.78 -39.74 34.52
CA PHE A 396 16.04 -40.40 33.23
C PHE A 396 17.34 -39.88 32.59
N TYR A 397 17.94 -40.66 31.70
CA TYR A 397 19.11 -40.28 30.91
C TYR A 397 19.05 -40.81 29.47
N ARG A 398 19.78 -40.15 28.57
CA ARG A 398 19.97 -40.48 27.17
C ARG A 398 21.16 -41.45 27.01
N PRO A 399 20.99 -42.66 26.46
CA PRO A 399 22.13 -43.49 26.08
C PRO A 399 22.94 -42.84 24.96
N ALA A 400 24.27 -43.01 24.99
CA ALA A 400 25.14 -42.50 23.93
C ALA A 400 24.67 -42.96 22.53
N GLN A 401 24.78 -42.06 21.54
CA GLN A 401 24.31 -42.24 20.16
C GLN A 401 22.77 -42.25 19.95
N VAL A 402 21.93 -42.05 20.99
CA VAL A 402 20.47 -41.99 20.84
C VAL A 402 19.96 -40.57 20.58
N SER A 403 19.45 -40.33 19.36
CA SER A 403 18.91 -39.04 18.91
C SER A 403 17.70 -38.55 19.75
N PRO A 404 17.56 -37.22 20.00
CA PRO A 404 16.36 -36.64 20.63
C PRO A 404 15.05 -36.96 19.88
N TYR A 405 15.11 -37.13 18.56
CA TYR A 405 13.92 -37.43 17.74
C TYR A 405 13.38 -38.86 17.88
N ALA A 406 14.12 -39.79 18.50
CA ALA A 406 13.70 -41.19 18.66
C ALA A 406 12.42 -41.34 19.50
N ASP A 407 11.69 -42.46 19.35
CA ASP A 407 10.39 -42.73 20.02
C ASP A 407 10.50 -43.10 21.51
N SER A 408 11.72 -43.30 22.02
CA SER A 408 12.01 -43.52 23.45
C SER A 408 13.49 -43.16 23.70
N PRO A 409 13.83 -41.86 23.74
CA PRO A 409 15.22 -41.42 23.80
C PRO A 409 15.82 -41.51 25.22
N CYS A 410 14.97 -41.56 26.24
CA CYS A 410 15.31 -41.44 27.65
C CYS A 410 14.97 -42.73 28.40
N VAL A 411 15.96 -43.32 29.08
CA VAL A 411 15.83 -44.52 29.91
C VAL A 411 16.02 -44.18 31.39
N GLU A 412 15.44 -44.98 32.29
CA GLU A 412 15.38 -44.66 33.72
C GLU A 412 16.76 -44.78 34.42
N CYS A 413 17.02 -43.90 35.39
CA CYS A 413 18.23 -43.90 36.21
C CYS A 413 18.22 -45.05 37.23
N ASP A 414 18.95 -46.13 36.93
CA ASP A 414 19.05 -47.33 37.79
C ASP A 414 20.00 -47.14 39.01
N CYS A 415 19.82 -46.06 39.78
CA CYS A 415 20.70 -45.68 40.89
C CYS A 415 20.42 -46.48 42.19
N ASP A 416 21.46 -47.06 42.80
CA ASP A 416 21.31 -47.73 44.09
C ASP A 416 21.25 -46.70 45.23
N LEU A 417 20.04 -46.47 45.76
CA LEU A 417 19.79 -45.48 46.81
C LEU A 417 20.61 -45.68 48.11
N ARG A 418 21.24 -46.83 48.32
CA ARG A 418 22.16 -47.08 49.44
C ARG A 418 23.47 -46.32 49.23
N GLY A 419 24.02 -46.39 48.02
CA GLY A 419 25.27 -45.73 47.63
C GLY A 419 25.10 -44.38 46.93
N SER A 420 23.93 -44.08 46.37
CA SER A 420 23.61 -42.82 45.70
C SER A 420 22.97 -41.79 46.64
N ARG A 421 23.18 -40.50 46.34
CA ARG A 421 22.55 -39.36 47.04
C ARG A 421 21.08 -39.17 46.66
N SER A 422 20.74 -39.51 45.42
CA SER A 422 19.41 -39.39 44.81
C SER A 422 19.16 -40.58 43.86
N ALA A 423 17.92 -40.72 43.39
CA ALA A 423 17.60 -41.52 42.20
C ALA A 423 18.02 -40.84 40.88
N THR A 424 18.54 -39.60 40.95
CA THR A 424 18.97 -38.82 39.79
C THR A 424 20.37 -39.23 39.31
N CYS A 425 20.54 -39.30 38.00
CA CYS A 425 21.79 -39.52 37.29
C CYS A 425 21.99 -38.43 36.21
N SER A 426 23.20 -38.30 35.67
CA SER A 426 23.49 -37.32 34.61
C SER A 426 22.61 -37.58 33.37
N PRO A 427 21.77 -36.64 32.92
CA PRO A 427 20.79 -36.90 31.87
C PRO A 427 21.43 -37.08 30.48
N ASP A 428 22.51 -36.35 30.19
CA ASP A 428 23.21 -36.36 28.90
C ASP A 428 24.74 -36.32 29.12
N ASP A 429 25.52 -36.59 28.06
CA ASP A 429 26.99 -36.54 28.07
C ASP A 429 27.49 -35.08 28.00
N ALA A 430 27.54 -34.41 29.16
CA ALA A 430 28.04 -33.04 29.25
C ALA A 430 29.57 -32.96 29.01
N HIS A 431 30.03 -31.85 28.41
CA HIS A 431 31.46 -31.56 28.16
C HIS A 431 32.36 -31.49 29.41
N THR A 432 31.81 -31.73 30.61
CA THR A 432 32.51 -31.73 31.90
C THR A 432 33.13 -33.09 32.28
N GLY A 433 33.14 -34.07 31.36
CA GLY A 433 33.80 -35.37 31.57
C GLY A 433 33.03 -36.37 32.43
N VAL A 434 31.72 -36.18 32.61
CA VAL A 434 30.82 -37.10 33.30
C VAL A 434 29.94 -37.79 32.26
N THR A 435 29.88 -39.13 32.29
CA THR A 435 29.10 -39.91 31.31
C THR A 435 27.61 -39.95 31.64
N ALA A 436 26.77 -39.95 30.61
CA ALA A 436 25.33 -40.08 30.71
C ALA A 436 24.94 -41.33 31.50
N GLY A 437 23.96 -41.19 32.40
CA GLY A 437 23.54 -42.26 33.30
C GLY A 437 24.43 -42.48 34.54
N GLN A 438 25.46 -41.66 34.78
CA GLN A 438 26.24 -41.72 36.04
C GLN A 438 25.42 -41.14 37.21
N CYS A 439 25.19 -41.94 38.24
CA CYS A 439 24.49 -41.54 39.46
C CYS A 439 25.38 -40.72 40.42
N GLU A 440 24.77 -39.84 41.21
CA GLU A 440 25.48 -39.07 42.24
C GLU A 440 25.88 -39.95 43.44
N CYS A 441 27.14 -40.36 43.55
CA CYS A 441 27.56 -41.24 44.64
C CYS A 441 27.79 -40.50 45.99
N ARG A 442 27.49 -41.21 47.08
CA ARG A 442 27.91 -40.85 48.43
C ARG A 442 29.42 -41.07 48.58
N ARG A 443 30.04 -40.37 49.53
CA ARG A 443 31.47 -40.55 49.86
C ARG A 443 31.68 -42.02 50.26
N GLY A 444 32.63 -42.69 49.59
CA GLY A 444 32.92 -44.12 49.79
C GLY A 444 32.26 -45.06 48.78
N PHE A 445 31.45 -44.57 47.86
CA PHE A 445 30.78 -45.35 46.81
C PHE A 445 31.24 -44.91 45.40
N THR A 446 31.23 -45.83 44.43
CA THR A 446 31.61 -45.58 43.03
C THR A 446 30.88 -46.53 42.07
N GLY A 447 31.15 -46.40 40.77
CA GLY A 447 30.44 -47.10 39.70
C GLY A 447 29.23 -46.32 39.20
N ARG A 448 28.71 -46.72 38.04
CA ARG A 448 27.63 -45.99 37.33
C ARG A 448 26.38 -45.86 38.19
N ARG A 449 26.06 -46.89 38.97
CA ARG A 449 24.89 -46.99 39.85
C ARG A 449 25.21 -46.70 41.33
N CYS A 450 26.47 -46.38 41.66
CA CYS A 450 26.98 -46.33 43.04
C CYS A 450 26.85 -47.68 43.80
N ASP A 451 26.90 -48.77 43.04
CA ASP A 451 26.64 -50.17 43.42
C ASP A 451 27.84 -50.88 44.06
N ARG A 452 28.95 -50.18 44.26
CA ARG A 452 30.21 -50.72 44.81
C ARG A 452 30.99 -49.66 45.57
N CYS A 453 31.89 -50.10 46.45
CA CYS A 453 32.71 -49.19 47.23
C CYS A 453 33.81 -48.53 46.38
N ALA A 454 34.12 -47.28 46.70
CA ALA A 454 35.23 -46.55 46.11
C ALA A 454 36.58 -47.12 46.57
N PHE A 455 37.65 -46.86 45.81
CA PHE A 455 39.00 -47.21 46.25
C PHE A 455 39.30 -46.57 47.61
N GLY A 456 39.78 -47.37 48.58
CA GLY A 456 39.88 -46.96 49.99
C GLY A 456 38.68 -47.32 50.86
N PHE A 457 37.66 -48.03 50.35
CA PHE A 457 36.46 -48.41 51.09
C PHE A 457 36.04 -49.86 50.76
N ARG A 458 35.48 -50.58 51.74
CA ARG A 458 35.05 -51.99 51.59
C ARG A 458 33.73 -52.29 52.31
N ASP A 459 33.22 -53.50 52.11
CA ASP A 459 32.00 -54.03 52.75
C ASP A 459 30.71 -53.29 52.32
N PHE A 460 30.39 -53.37 51.02
CA PHE A 460 29.10 -52.93 50.46
C PHE A 460 27.94 -53.75 51.08
N PRO A 461 26.80 -53.14 51.46
CA PRO A 461 26.33 -51.78 51.13
C PRO A 461 26.76 -50.68 52.12
N SER A 462 27.59 -50.98 53.13
CA SER A 462 28.01 -49.99 54.13
C SER A 462 29.17 -49.12 53.66
N CYS A 463 30.09 -49.70 52.88
CA CYS A 463 31.29 -49.04 52.36
C CYS A 463 32.06 -48.25 53.43
N SER A 464 32.48 -48.95 54.48
CA SER A 464 33.38 -48.42 55.51
C SER A 464 34.76 -48.11 54.92
N ALA A 465 35.37 -47.02 55.35
CA ALA A 465 36.74 -46.67 54.98
C ALA A 465 37.72 -47.75 55.47
N CYS A 466 38.70 -48.09 54.63
CA CYS A 466 39.73 -49.05 54.96
C CYS A 466 40.84 -48.38 55.78
N GLU A 467 41.18 -48.95 56.93
CA GLU A 467 42.06 -48.32 57.93
C GLU A 467 43.55 -48.31 57.53
N CYS A 468 43.95 -49.09 56.51
CA CYS A 468 45.34 -49.19 56.08
C CYS A 468 45.77 -47.93 55.31
N GLN A 469 46.63 -47.12 55.93
CA GLN A 469 47.13 -45.90 55.33
C GLN A 469 48.27 -46.20 54.33
N LEU A 470 47.96 -46.11 53.02
CA LEU A 470 48.89 -46.41 51.91
C LEU A 470 50.27 -45.73 52.00
N ALA A 471 50.39 -44.60 52.70
CA ALA A 471 51.68 -43.96 52.92
C ALA A 471 52.68 -44.86 53.68
N GLY A 472 52.19 -45.65 54.64
CA GLY A 472 52.99 -46.52 55.51
C GLY A 472 52.92 -48.01 55.22
N SER A 473 52.16 -48.43 54.20
CA SER A 473 52.07 -49.84 53.81
C SER A 473 52.79 -50.11 52.49
N THR A 474 53.23 -51.35 52.28
CA THR A 474 53.61 -51.86 50.95
C THR A 474 52.39 -52.31 50.12
N ASN A 475 51.19 -52.30 50.71
CA ASN A 475 49.94 -52.58 50.02
C ASN A 475 49.71 -51.65 48.81
N THR A 476 49.22 -52.24 47.72
CA THR A 476 48.60 -51.51 46.59
C THR A 476 47.10 -51.29 46.80
N ASP A 477 46.44 -52.18 47.56
CA ASP A 477 45.05 -52.06 48.00
C ASP A 477 44.98 -51.82 49.53
N PRO A 478 44.40 -50.70 50.00
CA PRO A 478 44.27 -50.41 51.43
C PRO A 478 43.23 -51.29 52.15
N CYS A 479 42.41 -52.05 51.43
CA CYS A 479 41.34 -52.85 52.02
C CYS A 479 41.79 -54.30 52.35
N SER A 480 42.88 -54.75 51.73
CA SER A 480 43.65 -55.95 52.05
C SER A 480 44.36 -55.86 53.41
N PRO A 481 44.81 -56.99 54.00
CA PRO A 481 45.57 -56.98 55.27
C PRO A 481 46.80 -56.07 55.18
N CYS A 482 46.99 -55.21 56.20
CA CYS A 482 47.93 -54.09 56.12
C CYS A 482 49.38 -54.54 56.39
N ALA A 483 50.22 -54.60 55.35
CA ALA A 483 51.63 -54.90 55.45
C ALA A 483 52.44 -53.59 55.55
N CYS A 484 52.98 -53.31 56.73
CA CYS A 484 53.70 -52.06 57.01
C CYS A 484 55.10 -52.02 56.39
N LYS A 485 55.53 -50.82 55.95
CA LYS A 485 56.90 -50.55 55.50
C LYS A 485 57.89 -50.61 56.67
N VAL A 486 59.16 -50.89 56.39
CA VAL A 486 60.19 -51.28 57.38
C VAL A 486 60.37 -50.28 58.54
N ARG A 487 60.17 -48.97 58.31
CA ARG A 487 60.31 -47.91 59.35
C ARG A 487 58.96 -47.45 59.92
N THR A 488 57.92 -48.27 59.80
CA THR A 488 56.58 -48.01 60.33
C THR A 488 56.12 -49.19 61.20
N THR A 489 55.40 -48.91 62.27
CA THR A 489 54.95 -49.91 63.25
C THR A 489 53.42 -49.97 63.30
N PRO A 490 52.81 -51.16 63.37
CA PRO A 490 51.37 -51.28 63.55
C PRO A 490 50.97 -50.98 65.00
N PRO A 491 50.08 -50.00 65.28
CA PRO A 491 49.44 -49.87 66.59
C PRO A 491 48.37 -50.95 66.80
N THR A 492 47.78 -51.41 65.70
CA THR A 492 46.78 -52.49 65.60
C THR A 492 46.98 -53.22 64.26
N MET A 493 46.31 -54.35 64.04
CA MET A 493 46.45 -55.19 62.84
C MET A 493 45.97 -54.54 61.52
N HIS A 494 45.54 -53.27 61.54
CA HIS A 494 44.85 -52.61 60.43
C HIS A 494 45.39 -51.21 60.05
N LEU A 495 46.33 -50.65 60.82
CA LEU A 495 46.92 -49.33 60.58
C LEU A 495 48.45 -49.41 60.68
N CYS A 496 49.17 -48.69 59.81
CA CYS A 496 50.63 -48.52 59.90
C CYS A 496 50.95 -47.08 60.28
N SER A 497 51.63 -46.87 61.40
CA SER A 497 51.98 -45.54 61.92
C SER A 497 53.50 -45.33 61.94
N PRO A 498 53.98 -44.07 62.02
CA PRO A 498 55.40 -43.79 62.23
C PRO A 498 55.95 -44.56 63.44
N ALA A 499 57.18 -45.07 63.34
CA ALA A 499 57.83 -45.75 64.46
C ALA A 499 58.00 -44.79 65.66
N PRO A 500 57.80 -45.25 66.92
CA PRO A 500 57.62 -44.37 68.08
C PRO A 500 58.88 -43.63 68.59
N SER A 501 60.02 -43.78 67.91
CA SER A 501 61.30 -43.15 68.26
C SER A 501 62.21 -43.09 67.03
N GLY A 502 62.88 -41.96 66.78
CA GLY A 502 63.90 -41.85 65.74
C GLY A 502 63.43 -41.60 64.31
N TYR A 503 62.11 -41.50 64.03
CA TYR A 503 61.59 -41.37 62.66
C TYR A 503 60.39 -40.41 62.56
N TYR A 504 60.26 -39.72 61.43
CA TYR A 504 59.21 -38.73 61.13
C TYR A 504 58.85 -38.72 59.63
N ASN A 505 57.92 -37.85 59.22
CA ASN A 505 57.57 -37.60 57.81
C ASN A 505 57.17 -38.86 57.02
N LEU A 506 56.00 -39.42 57.34
CA LEU A 506 55.44 -40.59 56.66
C LEU A 506 55.00 -40.28 55.23
N GLN A 507 55.70 -40.79 54.22
CA GLN A 507 55.40 -40.52 52.80
C GLN A 507 55.20 -41.79 51.96
N ALA A 508 54.23 -41.74 51.03
CA ALA A 508 53.93 -42.86 50.14
C ALA A 508 55.09 -43.21 49.20
N THR A 509 55.84 -42.20 48.75
CA THR A 509 57.03 -42.29 47.89
C THR A 509 58.28 -42.77 48.60
N ASP A 510 58.36 -42.70 49.92
CA ASP A 510 59.46 -43.26 50.71
C ASP A 510 59.30 -44.80 50.76
N PRO A 511 60.23 -45.61 50.21
CA PRO A 511 60.08 -47.07 50.19
C PRO A 511 60.19 -47.70 51.59
N GLU A 512 60.83 -47.03 52.54
CA GLU A 512 60.97 -47.49 53.93
C GLU A 512 59.90 -46.89 54.85
N GLY A 513 59.30 -45.77 54.44
CA GLY A 513 58.05 -45.20 54.94
C GLY A 513 58.23 -43.91 55.73
N CYS A 514 59.17 -43.87 56.68
CA CYS A 514 59.48 -42.69 57.50
C CYS A 514 60.98 -42.37 57.46
N SER A 515 61.29 -41.09 57.30
CA SER A 515 62.65 -40.55 57.32
C SER A 515 63.21 -40.48 58.75
N HIS A 516 64.52 -40.65 58.94
CA HIS A 516 65.15 -40.64 60.28
C HIS A 516 65.26 -39.22 60.87
N CYS A 517 64.90 -39.05 62.15
CA CYS A 517 65.09 -37.82 62.91
C CYS A 517 66.59 -37.53 63.10
N PHE A 518 67.12 -36.49 62.44
CA PHE A 518 68.52 -36.09 62.59
C PHE A 518 68.64 -34.72 63.28
N CYS A 519 68.60 -34.73 64.62
CA CYS A 519 68.76 -33.54 65.45
C CYS A 519 70.17 -33.44 66.07
N PHE A 520 71.22 -33.75 65.28
CA PHE A 520 72.64 -33.64 65.68
C PHE A 520 73.01 -34.32 67.02
N GLY A 521 72.29 -35.37 67.43
CA GLY A 521 72.51 -36.08 68.69
C GLY A 521 71.91 -35.39 69.94
N VAL A 522 71.14 -34.32 69.77
CA VAL A 522 70.45 -33.60 70.86
C VAL A 522 69.11 -34.24 71.23
N SER A 523 68.44 -34.89 70.27
CA SER A 523 67.17 -35.61 70.43
C SER A 523 67.03 -36.67 69.33
N ASP A 524 66.40 -37.80 69.64
CA ASP A 524 65.86 -38.79 68.69
C ASP A 524 64.35 -38.63 68.45
N VAL A 525 63.68 -37.78 69.24
CA VAL A 525 62.28 -37.38 69.06
C VAL A 525 62.20 -36.12 68.20
N CYS A 526 61.46 -36.17 67.09
CA CYS A 526 61.18 -35.02 66.23
C CYS A 526 59.79 -35.14 65.56
N GLU A 527 59.16 -34.00 65.23
CA GLU A 527 57.84 -33.91 64.59
C GLU A 527 57.85 -32.92 63.42
N SER A 528 57.02 -33.15 62.41
CA SER A 528 56.95 -32.31 61.19
C SER A 528 56.10 -31.04 61.40
N SER A 529 56.72 -29.86 61.43
CA SER A 529 56.00 -28.58 61.50
C SER A 529 55.35 -28.21 60.16
N SER A 530 54.05 -27.92 60.15
CA SER A 530 53.33 -27.43 58.96
C SER A 530 53.59 -25.93 58.70
N TRP A 531 54.34 -25.61 57.63
CA TRP A 531 54.53 -24.23 57.18
C TRP A 531 53.48 -23.86 56.11
N SER A 532 52.73 -22.78 56.33
CA SER A 532 51.74 -22.28 55.37
C SER A 532 52.40 -21.40 54.30
N MET A 533 52.58 -21.92 53.09
CA MET A 533 53.09 -21.15 51.95
C MET A 533 51.94 -20.39 51.26
N SER A 534 51.86 -19.08 51.48
CA SER A 534 50.88 -18.21 50.82
C SER A 534 51.38 -17.72 49.45
N GLN A 535 50.76 -18.17 48.35
CA GLN A 535 50.94 -17.52 47.05
C GLN A 535 50.26 -16.15 47.06
N VAL A 536 51.02 -15.09 46.78
CA VAL A 536 50.47 -13.75 46.55
C VAL A 536 50.00 -13.69 45.09
N HIS A 537 48.69 -13.58 44.89
CA HIS A 537 48.09 -13.33 43.58
C HIS A 537 47.57 -11.88 43.52
N PRO A 538 47.85 -11.11 42.46
CA PRO A 538 47.44 -9.72 42.38
C PRO A 538 45.93 -9.59 42.15
N GLN A 539 45.20 -9.01 43.11
CA GLN A 539 43.79 -8.68 42.96
C GLN A 539 43.62 -7.36 42.19
N THR A 540 43.00 -7.42 41.00
CA THR A 540 42.40 -6.25 40.37
C THR A 540 40.92 -6.15 40.76
N HIS A 541 40.53 -5.02 41.35
CA HIS A 541 39.14 -4.74 41.74
C HIS A 541 38.24 -4.56 40.53
N ILE A 542 37.01 -5.10 40.60
CA ILE A 542 35.80 -4.37 40.20
C ILE A 542 34.74 -4.51 41.32
N HIS A 543 34.19 -3.37 41.74
CA HIS A 543 33.01 -3.23 42.61
C HIS A 543 31.80 -3.05 41.67
N GLY A 544 30.61 -3.63 41.87
CA GLY A 544 30.00 -4.19 43.08
C GLY A 544 28.83 -3.28 43.51
N GLN A 545 27.61 -3.81 43.62
CA GLN A 545 26.46 -3.03 44.14
C GLN A 545 25.28 -3.89 44.61
N THR A 546 24.78 -3.60 45.81
CA THR A 546 23.38 -3.85 46.22
C THR A 546 23.00 -2.90 47.37
N HIS A 547 21.71 -2.60 47.48
CA HIS A 547 21.10 -1.43 48.14
C HIS A 547 21.27 -1.28 49.68
N MET A 548 21.41 -0.01 50.12
CA MET A 548 20.70 0.67 51.25
C MET A 548 20.88 0.14 52.71
N HIS A 549 20.73 0.92 53.80
CA HIS A 549 20.15 2.26 54.01
C HIS A 549 20.76 2.99 55.26
N ALA A 550 21.14 4.28 55.13
CA ALA A 550 21.15 5.34 56.19
C ALA A 550 22.04 5.15 57.47
N PRO A 551 22.24 6.18 58.36
CA PRO A 551 21.79 7.58 58.31
C PRO A 551 22.86 8.70 58.55
N TYR A 552 22.44 9.96 58.27
CA TYR A 552 22.77 11.24 58.96
C TYR A 552 23.98 12.17 58.56
N THR A 553 23.57 13.36 58.09
CA THR A 553 24.07 14.74 58.38
C THR A 553 25.31 15.42 57.73
N GLN A 554 24.99 16.47 56.94
CA GLN A 554 25.54 17.85 56.90
C GLN A 554 26.90 18.21 56.23
N ALA A 555 26.82 18.78 55.02
CA ALA A 555 27.38 20.10 54.56
C ALA A 555 27.30 20.16 53.00
N ARG A 556 26.64 21.14 52.35
CA ARG A 556 27.11 22.49 51.97
C ARG A 556 28.49 22.48 51.25
N THR A 557 28.69 23.04 50.05
CA THR A 557 27.87 23.97 49.21
C THR A 557 28.31 23.97 47.72
N HIS A 558 27.48 24.56 46.83
CA HIS A 558 27.75 25.24 45.52
C HIS A 558 29.08 25.01 44.72
N ALA A 559 29.12 25.01 43.38
CA ALA A 559 28.09 25.03 42.32
C ALA A 559 28.73 24.86 40.90
N ARG A 560 27.85 24.72 39.88
CA ARG A 560 27.87 25.28 38.49
C ARG A 560 29.20 25.88 37.91
N THR A 561 29.56 25.77 36.61
CA THR A 561 28.92 25.20 35.38
C THR A 561 29.85 25.29 34.15
N HIS A 562 29.53 24.52 33.08
CA HIS A 562 29.57 24.90 31.64
C HIS A 562 30.86 24.85 30.76
N THR A 563 30.73 24.17 29.60
CA THR A 563 31.27 24.48 28.23
C THR A 563 32.79 24.58 27.96
N ARG A 564 33.31 24.44 26.72
CA ARG A 564 33.00 23.63 25.50
C ARG A 564 34.13 23.87 24.46
N LYS A 565 34.51 22.84 23.69
CA LYS A 565 34.99 22.86 22.27
C LYS A 565 36.33 23.55 21.84
N TYR A 566 37.18 22.73 21.15
CA TYR A 566 38.06 23.02 19.98
C TYR A 566 39.21 24.05 20.14
N ALA A 567 40.38 23.98 19.46
CA ALA A 567 40.61 23.62 18.04
C ALA A 567 42.02 23.06 17.68
N ARG A 568 42.28 22.87 16.36
CA ARG A 568 43.50 22.42 15.62
C ARG A 568 44.78 23.26 15.94
N THR A 569 46.03 22.81 15.71
CA THR A 569 46.72 22.64 14.38
C THR A 569 48.10 21.92 14.41
N HIS A 570 48.58 21.53 13.21
CA HIS A 570 49.97 21.42 12.65
C HIS A 570 51.23 21.80 13.47
N MET A 571 52.49 21.40 13.17
CA MET A 571 53.15 20.34 12.33
C MET A 571 54.70 20.52 12.40
N TYR A 572 55.51 19.51 12.05
CA TYR A 572 56.97 19.54 11.70
C TYR A 572 58.10 19.75 12.75
N ALA A 573 59.06 18.80 12.72
CA ALA A 573 60.53 18.97 12.53
C ALA A 573 61.58 19.22 13.67
N HIS A 574 62.71 18.49 13.50
CA HIS A 574 64.14 18.76 13.83
C HIS A 574 64.72 18.93 15.27
N ALA A 575 65.45 17.88 15.69
CA ALA A 575 66.92 17.81 15.90
C ALA A 575 67.69 18.38 17.14
N HIS A 576 68.54 17.49 17.70
CA HIS A 576 69.91 17.63 18.27
C HIS A 576 70.27 18.55 19.46
N THR A 577 70.90 17.93 20.49
CA THR A 577 71.94 18.38 21.49
C THR A 577 72.09 17.25 22.55
N HIS A 578 73.07 17.10 23.46
CA HIS A 578 74.53 17.39 23.62
C HIS A 578 75.01 16.63 24.91
N ALA A 579 76.28 16.38 25.25
CA ALA A 579 77.57 16.15 24.53
C ALA A 579 78.70 15.80 25.55
N TYR A 580 79.93 15.53 25.07
CA TYR A 580 81.24 15.52 25.77
C TYR A 580 81.69 14.34 26.71
N TYR A 581 82.55 13.45 26.17
CA TYR A 581 83.97 13.12 26.56
C TYR A 581 84.36 12.65 28.00
N PRO A 582 85.54 12.02 28.26
CA PRO A 582 86.73 11.78 27.39
C PRO A 582 87.40 10.35 27.37
N ASP A 583 88.00 9.94 26.24
CA ASP A 583 89.46 9.75 25.94
C ASP A 583 90.49 9.37 27.06
N VAL A 584 91.63 8.62 26.86
CA VAL A 584 92.30 8.01 25.66
C VAL A 584 93.48 7.03 26.02
N VAL A 585 93.60 5.89 25.29
CA VAL A 585 94.81 5.12 24.77
C VAL A 585 96.06 4.76 25.63
N TYR A 586 96.51 3.48 25.59
CA TYR A 586 97.82 3.01 25.02
C TYR A 586 97.94 1.47 24.83
N MET A 587 99.06 1.01 24.21
CA MET A 587 99.31 -0.30 23.53
C MET A 587 100.61 -1.01 24.01
N CYS A 588 100.96 -2.16 23.39
CA CYS A 588 102.29 -2.85 23.30
C CYS A 588 102.60 -4.02 24.29
N LEU A 589 103.48 -5.03 24.04
CA LEU A 589 104.14 -5.64 22.84
C LEU A 589 104.81 -7.02 23.21
N PHE A 590 104.84 -7.99 22.27
CA PHE A 590 105.87 -9.04 21.97
C PHE A 590 106.42 -10.13 22.97
N HIS A 591 106.08 -11.42 22.71
CA HIS A 591 106.91 -12.48 22.03
C HIS A 591 108.17 -13.19 22.68
N VAL A 592 108.27 -14.55 22.55
CA VAL A 592 109.46 -15.45 22.26
C VAL A 592 109.91 -16.57 23.28
N LYS A 593 109.68 -17.88 22.92
CA LYS A 593 110.49 -19.16 23.09
C LYS A 593 110.96 -19.67 24.50
N HIS A 594 111.31 -20.95 24.80
CA HIS A 594 111.33 -22.27 24.09
C HIS A 594 111.41 -23.50 25.06
N LEU A 595 110.89 -24.68 24.62
CA LEU A 595 111.36 -26.09 24.79
C LEU A 595 111.92 -26.67 26.13
N VAL A 596 111.29 -27.74 26.64
CA VAL A 596 111.90 -29.02 27.12
C VAL A 596 110.92 -30.19 26.84
N LYS A 597 111.40 -31.44 26.64
CA LYS A 597 110.59 -32.68 26.55
C LYS A 597 110.61 -33.48 27.86
N CYS A 598 109.50 -34.14 28.21
CA CYS A 598 109.50 -35.40 28.97
C CYS A 598 108.25 -36.25 28.65
N VAL A 599 108.22 -37.50 29.13
CA VAL A 599 107.35 -38.58 28.63
C VAL A 599 106.80 -39.43 29.79
N TYR A 600 105.53 -39.85 29.64
CA TYR A 600 104.81 -40.93 30.36
C TYR A 600 104.19 -40.71 31.76
N ILE A 601 102.99 -41.33 31.88
CA ILE A 601 102.31 -41.87 33.06
C ILE A 601 101.61 -40.90 34.05
N TYR A 602 100.32 -41.20 34.27
CA TYR A 602 99.40 -40.83 35.36
C TYR A 602 99.90 -39.88 36.47
N MET A 603 99.15 -38.79 36.74
CA MET A 603 98.93 -38.29 38.11
C MET A 603 97.61 -37.52 38.24
N CYS A 604 96.92 -37.69 39.39
CA CYS A 604 95.98 -36.69 39.91
C CYS A 604 96.79 -35.59 40.61
N VAL A 605 96.38 -34.32 40.51
CA VAL A 605 97.08 -33.23 41.21
C VAL A 605 96.59 -33.12 42.65
N CYS A 606 97.39 -33.61 43.60
CA CYS A 606 97.14 -33.47 45.03
C CYS A 606 98.07 -32.40 45.64
N VAL A 607 97.48 -31.37 46.26
CA VAL A 607 98.20 -30.39 47.09
C VAL A 607 97.54 -30.39 48.47
N PHE A 608 98.25 -30.96 49.46
CA PHE A 608 97.97 -30.97 50.90
C PHE A 608 96.49 -31.06 51.36
N LEU A 609 96.14 -32.23 51.91
CA LEU A 609 94.80 -32.70 52.30
C LEU A 609 93.93 -33.09 51.08
N CYS A 610 93.25 -34.24 51.21
CA CYS A 610 92.88 -35.06 50.06
C CYS A 610 91.52 -34.64 49.46
N VAL A 611 91.56 -33.77 48.45
CA VAL A 611 90.44 -33.54 47.51
C VAL A 611 91.00 -33.48 46.09
N CYS A 612 90.80 -34.54 45.29
CA CYS A 612 90.99 -34.46 43.84
C CYS A 612 89.73 -33.87 43.21
N SER A 613 89.79 -32.66 42.65
CA SER A 613 88.80 -32.18 41.70
C SER A 613 88.86 -33.00 40.40
N CYS A 614 87.75 -33.09 39.66
CA CYS A 614 87.81 -33.52 38.26
C CYS A 614 88.43 -32.41 37.39
N ALA A 615 88.96 -32.78 36.21
CA ALA A 615 89.39 -31.80 35.23
C ALA A 615 88.18 -31.05 34.62
N ALA A 616 88.41 -29.90 33.99
CA ALA A 616 87.37 -29.21 33.23
C ALA A 616 86.75 -30.14 32.17
N GLY A 617 85.43 -30.09 32.03
CA GLY A 617 84.66 -31.04 31.21
C GLY A 617 84.35 -32.39 31.86
N PHE A 618 84.56 -32.56 33.18
CA PHE A 618 84.24 -33.79 33.90
C PHE A 618 83.57 -33.52 35.27
N TYR A 619 82.53 -34.30 35.61
CA TYR A 619 81.79 -34.21 36.89
C TYR A 619 81.92 -35.47 37.76
N ARG A 620 81.50 -35.37 39.04
CA ARG A 620 81.62 -36.44 40.05
C ARG A 620 80.28 -37.13 40.31
N LEU A 621 80.11 -38.35 39.82
CA LEU A 621 78.90 -39.13 40.09
C LEU A 621 78.76 -39.44 41.60
N GLY A 622 77.61 -39.10 42.18
CA GLY A 622 77.23 -39.48 43.56
C GLY A 622 77.90 -38.70 44.70
N GLY A 623 78.64 -37.62 44.43
CA GLY A 623 79.10 -36.67 45.47
C GLY A 623 80.13 -37.18 46.50
N VAL A 624 80.65 -38.40 46.37
CA VAL A 624 81.56 -39.00 47.37
C VAL A 624 82.98 -38.41 47.25
N MET A 625 83.47 -37.76 48.32
CA MET A 625 84.76 -37.04 48.31
C MET A 625 86.01 -37.93 48.21
N PHE A 626 85.89 -39.25 48.37
CA PHE A 626 87.01 -40.19 48.28
C PHE A 626 86.72 -41.29 47.25
N GLY A 627 87.60 -41.47 46.27
CA GLY A 627 87.60 -42.60 45.34
C GLY A 627 86.60 -42.56 44.17
N GLY A 628 85.69 -41.58 44.10
CA GLY A 628 84.70 -41.50 43.02
C GLY A 628 85.30 -41.30 41.62
N LEU A 629 84.73 -41.95 40.61
CA LEU A 629 85.06 -41.72 39.20
C LEU A 629 84.68 -40.29 38.78
N CYS A 630 85.47 -39.73 37.86
CA CYS A 630 85.11 -38.56 37.07
C CYS A 630 84.53 -39.06 35.74
N LEU A 631 83.33 -38.62 35.38
CA LEU A 631 82.70 -38.88 34.07
C LEU A 631 82.68 -37.59 33.26
N GLN A 632 82.77 -37.71 31.93
CA GLN A 632 82.79 -36.56 31.03
C GLN A 632 81.42 -35.88 31.00
N CYS A 633 81.40 -34.56 30.81
CA CYS A 633 80.18 -33.80 30.54
C CYS A 633 79.71 -34.12 29.11
N GLU A 634 78.63 -34.90 28.96
CA GLU A 634 78.07 -35.32 27.67
C GLU A 634 77.16 -34.23 27.07
N CYS A 635 77.70 -33.03 26.90
CA CYS A 635 76.98 -31.81 26.49
C CYS A 635 76.87 -31.63 24.97
N ASN A 636 76.90 -32.73 24.20
CA ASN A 636 76.87 -32.74 22.74
C ASN A 636 77.85 -31.72 22.10
N ASP A 637 79.07 -31.59 22.66
CA ASP A 637 80.10 -30.57 22.32
C ASP A 637 79.64 -29.09 22.32
N HIS A 638 78.40 -28.80 22.74
CA HIS A 638 77.84 -27.45 22.85
C HIS A 638 78.19 -26.72 24.15
N ALA A 639 78.66 -27.42 25.18
CA ALA A 639 79.22 -26.83 26.39
C ALA A 639 80.44 -27.61 26.89
N ALA A 640 81.47 -26.90 27.35
CA ALA A 640 82.71 -27.50 27.87
C ALA A 640 82.66 -27.81 29.38
N GLU A 641 81.60 -27.41 30.08
CA GLU A 641 81.44 -27.55 31.53
C GLU A 641 80.00 -27.92 31.89
N CYS A 642 79.84 -28.71 32.96
CA CYS A 642 78.56 -29.15 33.51
C CYS A 642 78.59 -29.11 35.05
N ASP A 643 77.41 -29.11 35.67
CA ASP A 643 77.24 -29.03 37.12
C ASP A 643 77.55 -30.35 37.83
N ILE A 644 77.37 -30.38 39.16
CA ILE A 644 77.61 -31.57 39.99
C ILE A 644 76.69 -32.77 39.66
N ASN A 645 75.61 -32.55 38.92
CA ASN A 645 74.63 -33.55 38.49
C ASN A 645 74.82 -33.97 37.02
N GLY A 646 75.75 -33.34 36.29
CA GLY A 646 75.97 -33.55 34.86
C GLY A 646 75.18 -32.60 33.95
N VAL A 647 74.50 -31.59 34.50
CA VAL A 647 73.69 -30.63 33.74
C VAL A 647 74.58 -29.56 33.12
N CYS A 648 74.50 -29.39 31.81
CA CYS A 648 75.41 -28.56 31.03
C CYS A 648 75.24 -27.05 31.30
N LEU A 649 76.36 -26.35 31.50
CA LEU A 649 76.39 -24.94 31.89
C LEU A 649 76.77 -24.06 30.69
N GLY A 650 75.86 -23.14 30.32
CA GLY A 650 76.16 -22.11 29.32
C GLY A 650 76.14 -22.57 27.85
N CYS A 651 75.29 -23.55 27.51
CA CYS A 651 75.09 -24.09 26.16
C CYS A 651 75.27 -23.07 25.02
N SER A 652 76.25 -23.31 24.15
CA SER A 652 76.61 -22.46 23.00
C SER A 652 75.90 -22.92 21.71
N HIS A 653 76.28 -22.37 20.55
CA HIS A 653 75.67 -22.66 19.23
C HIS A 653 74.12 -22.60 19.22
N ASN A 654 73.53 -21.70 20.03
CA ASN A 654 72.08 -21.52 20.19
C ASN A 654 71.31 -22.73 20.74
N THR A 655 71.96 -23.62 21.48
CA THR A 655 71.31 -24.74 22.19
C THR A 655 70.88 -24.40 23.63
N THR A 656 70.05 -25.27 24.20
CA THR A 656 69.46 -25.24 25.54
C THR A 656 69.06 -26.67 25.94
N GLY A 657 68.46 -26.85 27.11
CA GLY A 657 68.18 -28.18 27.67
C GLY A 657 69.31 -28.68 28.58
N PRO A 658 69.08 -29.73 29.38
CA PRO A 658 70.02 -30.18 30.40
C PRO A 658 71.32 -30.77 29.84
N LEU A 659 71.32 -31.27 28.61
CA LEU A 659 72.49 -31.80 27.89
C LEU A 659 72.87 -30.93 26.68
N CYS A 660 72.38 -29.69 26.63
CA CYS A 660 72.37 -28.84 25.43
C CYS A 660 71.66 -29.51 24.22
N ASP A 661 70.72 -30.40 24.52
CA ASP A 661 70.00 -31.35 23.67
C ASP A 661 68.76 -30.79 22.98
N SER A 662 68.58 -29.47 22.96
CA SER A 662 67.47 -28.79 22.28
C SER A 662 67.89 -27.43 21.72
N CYS A 663 67.32 -27.01 20.59
CA CYS A 663 67.52 -25.65 20.11
C CYS A 663 66.78 -24.63 21.00
N ARG A 664 67.35 -23.43 21.15
CA ARG A 664 66.66 -22.31 21.83
C ARG A 664 65.40 -21.90 21.04
N PRO A 665 64.37 -21.34 21.71
CA PRO A 665 63.21 -20.76 21.02
C PRO A 665 63.65 -19.79 19.92
N GLY A 666 63.10 -19.97 18.70
CA GLY A 666 63.51 -19.24 17.50
C GLY A 666 64.61 -19.92 16.67
N TYR A 667 65.07 -21.12 17.05
CA TYR A 667 66.06 -21.91 16.32
C TYR A 667 65.57 -23.35 16.10
N TYR A 668 66.04 -24.00 15.04
CA TYR A 668 65.69 -25.38 14.65
C TYR A 668 66.91 -26.17 14.16
N GLY A 669 66.84 -27.50 14.25
CA GLY A 669 67.89 -28.42 13.78
C GLY A 669 68.07 -29.61 14.74
N ASP A 670 69.24 -30.25 14.70
CA ASP A 670 69.58 -31.43 15.51
C ASP A 670 70.85 -31.17 16.35
N PRO A 671 70.70 -30.78 17.63
CA PRO A 671 71.80 -30.46 18.54
C PRO A 671 72.51 -31.69 19.14
N THR A 672 72.34 -32.88 18.55
CA THR A 672 73.06 -34.09 18.96
C THR A 672 74.28 -34.39 18.07
N LEU A 673 74.55 -33.54 17.07
CA LEU A 673 75.62 -33.75 16.07
C LEU A 673 76.97 -33.14 16.47
N GLY A 674 77.00 -32.18 17.39
CA GLY A 674 78.21 -31.60 17.98
C GLY A 674 78.90 -30.52 17.15
N THR A 675 78.17 -29.81 16.29
CA THR A 675 78.74 -28.77 15.40
C THR A 675 78.25 -27.36 15.74
N SER A 676 78.82 -26.35 15.08
CA SER A 676 78.43 -24.94 15.29
C SER A 676 77.15 -24.53 14.56
N GLU A 677 76.67 -25.34 13.62
CA GLU A 677 75.54 -25.03 12.73
C GLU A 677 74.28 -25.88 13.04
N ASP A 678 74.30 -26.62 14.15
CA ASP A 678 73.28 -27.62 14.51
C ASP A 678 71.91 -27.00 14.87
N CYS A 679 71.89 -25.74 15.30
CA CYS A 679 70.67 -24.98 15.59
C CYS A 679 70.67 -23.66 14.82
N GLN A 680 69.94 -23.65 13.70
CA GLN A 680 69.85 -22.52 12.75
C GLN A 680 68.63 -21.65 13.05
N LEU A 681 68.71 -20.35 12.72
CA LEU A 681 67.67 -19.39 13.04
C LEU A 681 66.40 -19.60 12.19
N CYS A 682 65.23 -19.58 12.82
CA CYS A 682 63.93 -19.57 12.14
C CYS A 682 63.75 -18.30 11.29
N ALA A 683 63.94 -18.42 9.97
CA ALA A 683 63.65 -17.38 9.00
C ALA A 683 62.17 -17.49 8.53
N CYS A 684 61.29 -16.66 9.10
CA CYS A 684 59.84 -16.74 8.94
C CYS A 684 59.23 -15.40 8.45
N PRO A 685 59.41 -14.99 7.18
CA PRO A 685 60.04 -15.73 6.07
C PRO A 685 61.53 -15.45 5.87
N LEU A 686 62.06 -14.37 6.45
CA LEU A 686 63.44 -13.92 6.29
C LEU A 686 64.13 -13.80 7.67
N PRO A 687 65.45 -13.61 7.73
CA PRO A 687 66.13 -13.20 8.95
C PRO A 687 65.61 -11.84 9.48
N PRO A 688 65.81 -11.52 10.77
CA PRO A 688 65.49 -10.21 11.33
C PRO A 688 66.06 -9.05 10.49
N PRO A 689 65.27 -7.98 10.23
CA PRO A 689 64.02 -7.60 10.89
C PRO A 689 62.73 -8.25 10.32
N ASN A 690 62.83 -9.19 9.37
CA ASN A 690 61.68 -9.76 8.65
C ASN A 690 61.38 -11.22 9.06
N SER A 691 61.42 -11.52 10.36
CA SER A 691 60.92 -12.78 10.91
C SER A 691 59.72 -12.48 11.82
N PHE A 692 58.57 -13.07 11.49
CA PHE A 692 57.25 -12.82 12.07
C PHE A 692 56.66 -14.10 12.68
N SER A 693 57.52 -14.98 13.21
CA SER A 693 57.16 -16.13 14.06
C SER A 693 58.26 -16.37 15.09
N PRO A 694 57.96 -16.55 16.38
CA PRO A 694 58.95 -16.80 17.42
C PRO A 694 59.44 -18.26 17.46
N THR A 695 58.81 -19.16 16.72
CA THR A 695 59.16 -20.59 16.62
C THR A 695 58.96 -21.11 15.20
N CYS A 696 59.59 -22.25 14.91
CA CYS A 696 59.41 -23.02 13.69
C CYS A 696 59.74 -24.49 13.93
N VAL A 697 59.27 -25.36 13.04
CA VAL A 697 59.53 -26.80 13.01
C VAL A 697 60.10 -27.20 11.65
N LEU A 698 60.80 -28.34 11.60
CA LEU A 698 61.27 -28.93 10.35
C LEU A 698 60.28 -30.00 9.89
N GLU A 699 59.79 -29.91 8.66
CA GLU A 699 58.94 -30.92 8.02
C GLU A 699 59.79 -32.04 7.39
N ASP A 700 59.22 -33.23 7.19
CA ASP A 700 59.89 -34.41 6.61
C ASP A 700 60.54 -34.16 5.22
N SER A 701 60.07 -33.13 4.51
CA SER A 701 60.63 -32.63 3.25
C SER A 701 61.91 -31.80 3.38
N GLY A 702 62.41 -31.57 4.60
CA GLY A 702 63.53 -30.66 4.88
C GLY A 702 63.16 -29.18 4.81
N SER A 703 61.86 -28.86 4.78
CA SER A 703 61.34 -27.49 4.76
C SER A 703 61.09 -26.95 6.17
N VAL A 704 61.53 -25.72 6.43
CA VAL A 704 61.21 -25.00 7.66
C VAL A 704 59.79 -24.45 7.58
N SER A 705 58.97 -24.78 8.57
CA SER A 705 57.55 -24.43 8.67
C SER A 705 57.30 -23.70 9.98
N CYS A 706 56.65 -22.54 9.94
CA CYS A 706 56.53 -21.61 11.07
C CYS A 706 55.17 -21.78 11.75
N ASP A 707 55.17 -22.29 12.99
CA ASP A 707 53.96 -22.76 13.69
C ASP A 707 53.11 -21.64 14.32
N ARG A 708 53.65 -20.42 14.44
CA ARG A 708 52.99 -19.31 15.16
C ARG A 708 53.29 -17.93 14.55
N CYS A 709 52.80 -17.71 13.34
CA CYS A 709 52.84 -16.38 12.71
C CYS A 709 52.17 -15.31 13.59
N GLU A 710 52.74 -14.10 13.59
CA GLU A 710 52.22 -12.92 14.30
C GLU A 710 50.89 -12.41 13.70
N GLU A 711 50.12 -11.62 14.46
CA GLU A 711 48.82 -11.11 14.01
C GLU A 711 48.97 -10.27 12.73
N GLY A 712 48.32 -10.72 11.65
CA GLY A 712 48.39 -10.09 10.33
C GLY A 712 49.24 -10.83 9.30
N TYR A 713 49.91 -11.93 9.68
CA TYR A 713 50.76 -12.74 8.81
C TYR A 713 50.20 -14.16 8.62
N ALA A 714 50.47 -14.77 7.47
CA ALA A 714 49.96 -16.09 7.09
C ALA A 714 50.86 -16.79 6.04
N GLY A 715 50.62 -18.09 5.85
CA GLY A 715 51.45 -18.98 5.04
C GLY A 715 52.43 -19.79 5.89
N SER A 716 52.96 -20.90 5.37
CA SER A 716 53.81 -21.81 6.14
C SER A 716 55.16 -21.23 6.55
N ARG A 717 55.55 -20.06 6.01
CA ARG A 717 56.70 -19.29 6.48
C ARG A 717 56.33 -17.86 6.85
N CYS A 718 55.06 -17.59 7.15
CA CYS A 718 54.53 -16.25 7.40
C CYS A 718 54.80 -15.27 6.23
N GLU A 719 54.90 -15.81 5.01
CA GLU A 719 55.38 -15.13 3.81
C GLU A 719 54.33 -14.27 3.10
N LYS A 720 53.09 -14.27 3.60
CA LYS A 720 51.94 -13.52 3.09
C LYS A 720 51.26 -12.77 4.23
N CYS A 721 50.44 -11.77 3.90
CA CYS A 721 49.55 -11.16 4.89
C CYS A 721 48.29 -12.02 5.10
N ALA A 722 47.76 -12.01 6.32
CA ALA A 722 46.51 -12.65 6.69
C ALA A 722 45.29 -11.90 6.10
N ASN A 723 44.13 -12.55 6.06
CA ASN A 723 42.89 -11.91 5.61
C ASN A 723 42.60 -10.60 6.38
N GLY A 724 42.41 -9.50 5.65
CA GLY A 724 42.21 -8.16 6.23
C GLY A 724 43.50 -7.37 6.48
N PHE A 725 44.65 -7.88 6.04
CA PHE A 725 45.94 -7.20 6.09
C PHE A 725 46.61 -7.20 4.71
N TYR A 726 47.44 -6.19 4.44
CA TYR A 726 48.14 -5.99 3.18
C TYR A 726 49.61 -5.60 3.36
N GLY A 727 50.45 -5.93 2.38
CA GLY A 727 51.87 -5.60 2.38
C GLY A 727 52.70 -6.67 1.66
N ASN A 728 54.00 -6.74 1.98
CA ASN A 728 54.88 -7.77 1.45
C ASN A 728 55.97 -8.15 2.47
N PRO A 729 55.80 -9.27 3.23
CA PRO A 729 56.78 -9.75 4.20
C PRO A 729 58.15 -10.16 3.60
N LEU A 730 58.20 -10.44 2.29
CA LEU A 730 59.40 -10.90 1.57
C LEU A 730 60.34 -9.77 1.13
N VAL A 731 60.03 -8.52 1.45
CA VAL A 731 60.89 -7.36 1.22
C VAL A 731 61.44 -6.88 2.56
N ALA A 732 62.76 -6.66 2.67
CA ALA A 732 63.37 -6.17 3.91
C ALA A 732 62.76 -4.82 4.36
N GLY A 733 62.30 -4.75 5.60
CA GLY A 733 61.52 -3.63 6.16
C GLY A 733 60.02 -3.65 5.82
N GLY A 734 59.56 -4.60 5.00
CA GLY A 734 58.16 -4.80 4.66
C GLY A 734 57.39 -5.48 5.80
N VAL A 735 56.22 -4.94 6.14
CA VAL A 735 55.34 -5.43 7.21
C VAL A 735 53.89 -5.47 6.74
N CYS A 736 53.10 -6.38 7.29
CA CYS A 736 51.66 -6.46 7.03
C CYS A 736 50.90 -5.40 7.85
N LYS A 737 50.05 -4.62 7.20
CA LYS A 737 49.23 -3.57 7.81
C LYS A 737 47.77 -3.92 7.67
N ARG A 738 46.95 -3.66 8.69
CA ARG A 738 45.49 -3.85 8.59
C ARG A 738 44.93 -2.95 7.49
N CYS A 739 44.05 -3.50 6.64
CA CYS A 739 43.34 -2.72 5.63
C CYS A 739 42.40 -1.71 6.31
N ASP A 740 42.49 -0.43 5.97
CA ASP A 740 41.48 0.56 6.35
C ASP A 740 40.45 0.68 5.24
N CYS A 741 39.23 0.26 5.56
CA CYS A 741 38.05 0.36 4.70
C CYS A 741 36.93 1.14 5.39
N HIS A 742 37.25 2.02 6.36
CA HIS A 742 36.32 2.84 7.15
C HIS A 742 35.16 2.07 7.82
N GLY A 743 35.29 0.76 8.02
CA GLY A 743 34.19 -0.11 8.48
C GLY A 743 33.01 -0.19 7.49
N ASN A 744 33.29 -0.14 6.18
CA ASN A 744 32.32 -0.30 5.09
C ASN A 744 32.52 -1.64 4.33
N VAL A 745 33.18 -2.62 4.93
CA VAL A 745 33.37 -3.99 4.39
C VAL A 745 32.98 -5.03 5.45
N ASN A 746 32.68 -6.26 5.03
CA ASN A 746 32.51 -7.36 5.96
C ASN A 746 33.88 -7.92 6.38
N VAL A 747 34.36 -7.55 7.57
CA VAL A 747 35.66 -7.98 8.10
C VAL A 747 35.75 -9.50 8.29
N SER A 748 34.61 -10.18 8.45
CA SER A 748 34.55 -11.65 8.57
C SER A 748 34.64 -12.38 7.22
N GLU A 749 34.65 -11.64 6.11
CA GLU A 749 34.65 -12.22 4.76
C GLU A 749 36.07 -12.28 4.19
N ALA A 750 36.50 -13.46 3.74
CA ALA A 750 37.85 -13.65 3.20
C ALA A 750 38.05 -12.86 1.89
N GLY A 751 39.17 -12.16 1.77
CA GLY A 751 39.49 -11.31 0.61
C GLY A 751 38.65 -10.03 0.48
N HIS A 752 38.24 -9.40 1.59
CA HIS A 752 37.53 -8.11 1.58
C HIS A 752 38.42 -6.90 1.18
N CYS A 753 39.75 -7.06 1.23
CA CYS A 753 40.75 -6.17 0.63
C CYS A 753 41.83 -6.99 -0.08
N ASP A 754 42.58 -6.36 -0.99
CA ASP A 754 43.75 -6.96 -1.63
C ASP A 754 44.94 -7.05 -0.65
N ALA A 755 45.59 -8.21 -0.61
CA ALA A 755 46.68 -8.50 0.31
C ALA A 755 48.02 -7.81 -0.07
N THR A 756 48.08 -7.13 -1.22
CA THR A 756 49.28 -6.45 -1.73
C THR A 756 49.14 -4.92 -1.73
N SER A 757 48.03 -4.39 -2.25
CA SER A 757 47.77 -2.95 -2.35
C SER A 757 47.04 -2.36 -1.14
N GLY A 758 46.24 -3.18 -0.43
CA GLY A 758 45.34 -2.73 0.63
C GLY A 758 44.01 -2.17 0.12
N GLU A 759 43.75 -2.24 -1.19
CA GLU A 759 42.50 -1.75 -1.79
C GLU A 759 41.30 -2.62 -1.37
N CYS A 760 40.21 -1.97 -0.95
CA CYS A 760 39.03 -2.62 -0.39
C CYS A 760 38.09 -3.16 -1.49
N LEU A 761 38.13 -4.47 -1.73
CA LEU A 761 37.50 -5.13 -2.88
C LEU A 761 35.99 -5.41 -2.72
N ARG A 762 35.45 -5.36 -1.49
CA ARG A 762 34.04 -5.72 -1.20
C ARG A 762 33.32 -4.67 -0.36
N CYS A 763 33.26 -3.44 -0.87
CA CYS A 763 32.51 -2.35 -0.27
C CYS A 763 31.00 -2.65 -0.16
N LEU A 764 30.43 -2.36 1.00
CA LEU A 764 29.01 -2.51 1.34
C LEU A 764 28.28 -1.16 1.27
N ARG A 765 26.96 -1.16 1.54
CA ARG A 765 26.15 0.06 1.74
C ARG A 765 26.27 1.12 0.62
N HIS A 766 26.53 0.65 -0.61
CA HIS A 766 26.71 1.48 -1.81
C HIS A 766 27.89 2.46 -1.72
N THR A 767 28.95 2.12 -0.97
CA THR A 767 30.22 2.84 -0.97
C THR A 767 31.21 2.25 -1.99
N GLY A 768 32.23 3.03 -2.37
CA GLY A 768 33.31 2.66 -3.27
C GLY A 768 34.55 3.53 -3.05
N GLY A 769 35.49 3.50 -3.98
CA GLY A 769 36.83 4.06 -3.77
C GLY A 769 37.73 3.08 -3.01
N ALA A 770 39.05 3.30 -3.07
CA ALA A 770 40.04 2.33 -2.62
C ALA A 770 39.93 1.97 -1.12
N HIS A 771 39.33 2.84 -0.30
CA HIS A 771 39.11 2.64 1.14
C HIS A 771 37.62 2.60 1.51
N CYS A 772 36.74 2.30 0.53
CA CYS A 772 35.27 2.37 0.68
C CYS A 772 34.78 3.71 1.26
N ASP A 773 35.48 4.79 0.90
CA ASP A 773 35.45 6.14 1.47
C ASP A 773 34.60 7.13 0.67
N THR A 774 34.12 6.72 -0.50
CA THR A 774 33.22 7.49 -1.38
C THR A 774 31.90 6.74 -1.59
N CYS A 775 30.86 7.40 -2.10
CA CYS A 775 29.66 6.71 -2.58
C CYS A 775 29.88 6.18 -3.99
N LEU A 776 29.24 5.05 -4.36
CA LEU A 776 29.30 4.50 -5.71
C LEU A 776 28.74 5.49 -6.76
N PRO A 777 29.17 5.43 -8.03
CA PRO A 777 28.55 6.20 -9.11
C PRO A 777 27.03 5.98 -9.16
N GLY A 778 26.26 7.07 -9.09
CA GLY A 778 24.80 7.03 -8.95
C GLY A 778 24.30 7.06 -7.50
N TYR A 779 25.18 7.26 -6.51
CA TYR A 779 24.85 7.46 -5.10
C TYR A 779 25.54 8.70 -4.54
N HIS A 780 24.90 9.39 -3.59
CA HIS A 780 25.41 10.61 -2.95
C HIS A 780 25.29 10.55 -1.42
N GLY A 781 26.11 11.33 -0.70
CA GLY A 781 26.12 11.38 0.76
C GLY A 781 27.54 11.30 1.34
N ASP A 782 27.63 10.99 2.63
CA ASP A 782 28.89 10.75 3.34
C ASP A 782 29.02 9.25 3.64
N ALA A 783 29.99 8.61 2.98
CA ALA A 783 30.29 7.19 3.14
C ALA A 783 31.02 6.88 4.47
N VAL A 784 31.72 7.85 5.07
CA VAL A 784 32.66 7.60 6.17
C VAL A 784 31.99 7.78 7.53
N HIS A 785 31.37 8.94 7.79
CA HIS A 785 30.84 9.26 9.13
C HIS A 785 29.33 9.02 9.24
N ALA A 786 28.55 9.55 8.30
CA ALA A 786 27.09 9.38 8.28
C ALA A 786 26.64 8.04 7.67
N LYS A 787 27.51 7.37 6.90
CA LYS A 787 27.29 6.07 6.22
C LYS A 787 25.96 6.05 5.43
N ASN A 788 25.65 7.14 4.75
CA ASN A 788 24.31 7.44 4.24
C ASN A 788 24.23 7.59 2.70
N CYS A 789 25.06 6.86 1.95
CA CYS A 789 25.02 6.83 0.49
C CYS A 789 23.63 6.44 -0.02
N ARG A 790 22.91 7.40 -0.62
CA ARG A 790 21.55 7.26 -1.17
C ARG A 790 21.61 7.31 -2.69
N GLU A 791 20.77 6.50 -3.35
CA GLU A 791 20.66 6.53 -4.81
C GLU A 791 20.23 7.92 -5.30
N CYS A 792 20.90 8.44 -6.32
CA CYS A 792 20.66 9.79 -6.86
C CYS A 792 19.24 10.02 -7.37
N GLY A 793 18.52 8.97 -7.77
CA GLY A 793 17.13 9.07 -8.25
C GLY A 793 16.94 9.88 -9.55
N CYS A 794 17.99 10.07 -10.35
CA CYS A 794 17.95 10.87 -11.58
C CYS A 794 16.89 10.35 -12.57
N ASP A 795 16.03 11.24 -13.08
CA ASP A 795 15.01 10.88 -14.06
C ASP A 795 15.67 10.47 -15.40
N ARG A 796 15.24 9.33 -15.95
CA ARG A 796 15.87 8.73 -17.14
C ARG A 796 15.58 9.48 -18.44
N SER A 797 14.56 10.33 -18.46
CA SER A 797 14.18 11.16 -19.60
C SER A 797 14.77 12.58 -19.48
N GLY A 798 14.89 13.10 -18.25
CA GLY A 798 15.42 14.43 -17.94
C GLY A 798 16.94 14.52 -17.73
N ALA A 799 17.59 13.50 -17.17
CA ALA A 799 19.02 13.50 -16.88
C ALA A 799 19.86 12.91 -18.03
N VAL A 800 21.08 13.43 -18.23
CA VAL A 800 22.05 12.97 -19.23
C VAL A 800 22.55 11.57 -18.89
N THR A 801 22.84 11.32 -17.61
CA THR A 801 23.23 10.02 -17.06
C THR A 801 22.46 9.73 -15.76
N GLY A 802 22.62 8.52 -15.20
CA GLY A 802 22.11 8.18 -13.87
C GLY A 802 23.02 8.60 -12.70
N VAL A 803 24.08 9.38 -12.97
CA VAL A 803 25.05 9.83 -11.97
C VAL A 803 24.72 11.26 -11.55
N CYS A 804 24.84 11.54 -10.25
CA CYS A 804 24.77 12.87 -9.67
C CYS A 804 26.06 13.21 -8.94
N ASP A 805 26.27 14.49 -8.64
CA ASP A 805 27.37 14.94 -7.79
C ASP A 805 27.23 14.37 -6.37
N VAL A 806 28.30 13.72 -5.89
CA VAL A 806 28.30 12.97 -4.63
C VAL A 806 28.07 13.84 -3.38
N THR A 807 28.25 15.15 -3.46
CA THR A 807 28.12 16.09 -2.32
C THR A 807 26.82 16.91 -2.35
N THR A 808 26.39 17.35 -3.53
CA THR A 808 25.24 18.23 -3.76
C THR A 808 23.99 17.50 -4.20
N ALA A 809 24.09 16.21 -4.55
CA ALA A 809 23.02 15.36 -5.08
C ALA A 809 22.45 15.79 -6.44
N GLN A 810 23.02 16.79 -7.11
CA GLN A 810 22.52 17.30 -8.38
C GLN A 810 22.88 16.36 -9.53
N CYS A 811 21.86 15.86 -10.24
CA CYS A 811 22.02 15.09 -11.47
C CYS A 811 22.39 16.00 -12.66
N ASP A 812 23.13 15.47 -13.63
CA ASP A 812 23.43 16.17 -14.89
C ASP A 812 22.14 16.32 -15.74
N CYS A 813 21.53 17.51 -15.77
CA CYS A 813 20.28 17.72 -16.49
C CYS A 813 20.50 17.96 -18.00
N ARG A 814 19.61 17.39 -18.82
CA ARG A 814 19.55 17.69 -20.27
C ARG A 814 19.13 19.15 -20.51
N PRO A 815 19.36 19.71 -21.72
CA PRO A 815 19.01 21.10 -22.01
C PRO A 815 17.57 21.45 -21.62
N ASN A 816 17.43 22.58 -20.93
CA ASN A 816 16.17 23.14 -20.43
C ASN A 816 15.39 22.24 -19.43
N VAL A 817 16.05 21.25 -18.83
CA VAL A 817 15.56 20.48 -17.67
C VAL A 817 16.11 21.11 -16.38
N THR A 818 15.43 20.91 -15.25
CA THR A 818 15.84 21.38 -13.91
C THR A 818 15.29 20.47 -12.81
N GLY A 819 15.56 20.83 -11.55
CA GLY A 819 15.31 19.99 -10.38
C GLY A 819 16.54 19.14 -10.02
N LEU A 820 16.62 18.74 -8.74
CA LEU A 820 17.77 18.00 -8.20
C LEU A 820 18.00 16.67 -8.93
N THR A 821 16.92 15.97 -9.21
CA THR A 821 16.85 14.70 -9.97
C THR A 821 16.60 14.90 -11.45
N CYS A 822 16.61 16.15 -11.95
CA CYS A 822 16.20 16.51 -13.31
C CYS A 822 14.77 16.07 -13.68
N ASP A 823 13.82 16.20 -12.74
CA ASP A 823 12.46 15.66 -12.84
C ASP A 823 11.47 16.54 -13.64
N ARG A 824 11.84 17.78 -13.97
CA ARG A 824 10.92 18.77 -14.55
C ARG A 824 11.60 19.67 -15.57
N CYS A 825 10.83 20.21 -16.51
CA CYS A 825 11.30 21.25 -17.40
C CYS A 825 11.54 22.58 -16.66
N GLN A 826 12.44 23.41 -17.19
CA GLN A 826 12.55 24.82 -16.80
C GLN A 826 11.27 25.57 -17.16
N VAL A 827 10.98 26.65 -16.43
CA VAL A 827 9.82 27.52 -16.70
C VAL A 827 9.91 28.03 -18.13
N GLY A 828 8.83 27.85 -18.90
CA GLY A 828 8.80 28.15 -20.34
C GLY A 828 9.27 27.02 -21.26
N PHE A 829 9.42 25.79 -20.76
CA PHE A 829 9.76 24.59 -21.56
C PHE A 829 8.90 23.37 -21.18
N TYR A 830 8.75 22.41 -22.10
CA TYR A 830 7.93 21.18 -21.93
C TYR A 830 8.54 19.96 -22.62
N GLY A 831 7.93 18.77 -22.43
CA GLY A 831 8.25 17.58 -23.24
C GLY A 831 9.44 16.73 -22.77
N ILE A 832 9.67 16.68 -21.45
CA ILE A 832 10.76 15.92 -20.83
C ILE A 832 10.81 14.43 -21.26
N GLN A 833 9.64 13.83 -21.49
CA GLN A 833 9.44 12.44 -21.95
C GLN A 833 10.12 12.11 -23.31
N SER A 834 10.62 13.12 -24.04
CA SER A 834 11.36 12.95 -25.29
C SER A 834 12.77 12.34 -25.14
N GLY A 835 13.33 12.34 -23.93
CA GLY A 835 14.71 11.90 -23.66
C GLY A 835 15.81 12.81 -24.24
N ARG A 836 15.45 13.97 -24.81
CA ARG A 836 16.38 14.91 -25.46
C ARG A 836 16.56 16.24 -24.69
N GLY A 837 15.89 16.38 -23.55
CA GLY A 837 15.70 17.67 -22.87
C GLY A 837 14.34 18.29 -23.22
N CYS A 838 14.06 19.47 -22.68
CA CYS A 838 12.77 20.13 -22.88
C CYS A 838 12.78 21.14 -24.04
N SER A 839 11.68 21.18 -24.79
CA SER A 839 11.46 22.10 -25.90
C SER A 839 10.79 23.39 -25.42
N PRO A 840 11.09 24.57 -26.01
CA PRO A 840 10.51 25.83 -25.56
C PRO A 840 9.00 25.88 -25.80
N CYS A 841 8.26 26.41 -24.82
CA CYS A 841 6.81 26.60 -24.88
C CYS A 841 6.40 27.49 -26.06
N LEU A 842 7.16 28.57 -26.34
CA LEU A 842 6.87 29.56 -27.38
C LEU A 842 5.48 30.21 -27.25
N CYS A 843 5.11 30.61 -26.03
CA CYS A 843 3.86 31.32 -25.77
C CYS A 843 3.92 32.77 -26.25
N SER A 844 2.82 33.25 -26.84
CA SER A 844 2.66 34.65 -27.23
C SER A 844 2.69 35.57 -26.00
N GLN A 845 3.68 36.47 -25.94
CA GLN A 845 3.90 37.35 -24.79
C GLN A 845 2.76 38.36 -24.56
N SER A 846 1.98 38.70 -25.59
CA SER A 846 0.76 39.51 -25.47
C SER A 846 -0.54 38.69 -25.39
N GLY A 847 -0.48 37.38 -25.63
CA GLY A 847 -1.65 36.50 -25.70
C GLY A 847 -1.80 35.49 -24.56
N SER A 848 -0.73 35.26 -23.80
CA SER A 848 -0.68 34.29 -22.71
C SER A 848 -0.57 34.96 -21.34
N VAL A 849 -1.08 34.28 -20.31
CA VAL A 849 -1.03 34.72 -18.91
C VAL A 849 0.41 34.66 -18.36
N SER A 850 1.24 33.79 -18.93
CA SER A 850 2.68 33.70 -18.68
C SER A 850 3.34 32.93 -19.82
N GLU A 851 4.67 33.00 -19.91
CA GLU A 851 5.47 32.23 -20.88
C GLU A 851 5.48 30.70 -20.62
N SER A 852 4.77 30.23 -19.58
CA SER A 852 4.64 28.82 -19.20
C SER A 852 3.52 28.09 -19.97
N CYS A 853 3.72 26.80 -20.21
CA CYS A 853 2.78 25.90 -20.87
C CYS A 853 2.62 24.57 -20.13
N ASP A 854 1.64 23.76 -20.53
CA ASP A 854 1.42 22.41 -19.99
C ASP A 854 2.41 21.36 -20.53
N GLU A 855 2.34 20.13 -20.01
CA GLU A 855 3.15 18.98 -20.43
C GLU A 855 3.02 18.61 -21.93
N GLN A 856 2.00 19.11 -22.63
CA GLN A 856 1.81 18.95 -24.08
C GLN A 856 2.30 20.17 -24.88
N GLY A 857 2.75 21.23 -24.21
CA GLY A 857 3.26 22.45 -24.82
C GLY A 857 2.21 23.55 -25.01
N ARG A 858 1.02 23.44 -24.41
CA ARG A 858 -0.08 24.39 -24.63
C ARG A 858 -0.08 25.49 -23.58
N CYS A 859 -0.07 26.73 -24.04
CA CYS A 859 0.04 27.93 -23.23
C CYS A 859 -1.30 28.33 -22.59
N LEU A 860 -1.27 28.93 -21.40
CA LEU A 860 -2.48 29.46 -20.76
C LEU A 860 -2.85 30.81 -21.38
N CYS A 861 -3.86 30.82 -22.25
CA CYS A 861 -4.25 32.02 -22.99
C CYS A 861 -5.13 32.98 -22.18
N LEU A 862 -4.88 34.28 -22.37
CA LEU A 862 -5.73 35.37 -21.88
C LEU A 862 -7.14 35.28 -22.48
N GLU A 863 -8.07 36.04 -21.90
CA GLU A 863 -9.44 36.14 -22.41
C GLU A 863 -9.43 36.71 -23.84
N GLY A 864 -10.28 36.15 -24.71
CA GLY A 864 -10.26 36.41 -26.15
C GLY A 864 -9.11 35.78 -26.96
N MET A 865 -8.07 35.25 -26.33
CA MET A 865 -6.91 34.63 -27.01
C MET A 865 -7.02 33.10 -27.07
N GLY A 866 -6.45 32.48 -28.12
CA GLY A 866 -6.56 31.04 -28.39
C GLY A 866 -5.45 30.50 -29.29
N GLY A 867 -5.59 29.25 -29.72
CA GLY A 867 -4.49 28.46 -30.30
C GLY A 867 -3.53 27.94 -29.21
N GLU A 868 -2.77 26.88 -29.50
CA GLU A 868 -1.90 26.24 -28.50
C GLU A 868 -0.78 27.15 -27.97
N LYS A 869 -0.45 28.20 -28.71
CA LYS A 869 0.58 29.20 -28.37
C LYS A 869 0.01 30.56 -27.98
N CYS A 870 -1.32 30.69 -27.92
CA CYS A 870 -2.02 31.96 -27.70
C CYS A 870 -1.68 33.02 -28.77
N ASP A 871 -1.40 32.56 -29.99
CA ASP A 871 -0.87 33.30 -31.13
C ASP A 871 -1.95 33.91 -32.04
N ARG A 872 -3.23 33.70 -31.69
CA ARG A 872 -4.40 34.05 -32.48
C ARG A 872 -5.60 34.31 -31.56
N CYS A 873 -6.64 34.95 -32.10
CA CYS A 873 -7.89 35.11 -31.39
C CYS A 873 -8.59 33.75 -31.17
N ARG A 874 -9.34 33.64 -30.07
CA ARG A 874 -10.26 32.52 -29.81
C ARG A 874 -11.49 32.66 -30.71
N HIS A 875 -12.17 31.54 -31.00
CA HIS A 875 -13.53 31.59 -31.55
C HIS A 875 -14.41 32.48 -30.66
N GLY A 876 -15.18 33.41 -31.24
CA GLY A 876 -15.82 34.53 -30.54
C GLY A 876 -15.09 35.87 -30.64
N TYR A 877 -13.86 35.90 -31.17
CA TYR A 877 -12.98 37.07 -31.11
C TYR A 877 -12.18 37.29 -32.41
N TYR A 878 -11.83 38.55 -32.68
CA TYR A 878 -11.12 39.00 -33.87
C TYR A 878 -10.17 40.17 -33.57
N ASN A 879 -9.41 40.60 -34.58
CA ASN A 879 -8.48 41.74 -34.50
C ASN A 879 -7.40 41.56 -33.42
N HIS A 880 -6.40 40.73 -33.72
CA HIS A 880 -5.28 40.42 -32.81
C HIS A 880 -4.32 41.61 -32.65
N THR A 881 -4.47 42.35 -31.55
CA THR A 881 -3.64 43.50 -31.19
C THR A 881 -2.69 43.19 -30.03
N ALA A 882 -1.75 44.11 -29.75
CA ALA A 882 -0.87 44.02 -28.58
C ALA A 882 -1.62 44.05 -27.23
N SER A 883 -2.88 44.50 -27.23
CA SER A 883 -3.80 44.53 -26.10
C SER A 883 -4.82 43.37 -26.06
N GLY A 884 -4.66 42.36 -26.92
CA GLY A 884 -5.58 41.21 -27.04
C GLY A 884 -6.47 41.26 -28.29
N CYS A 885 -7.56 40.48 -28.27
CA CYS A 885 -8.56 40.43 -29.34
C CYS A 885 -9.92 40.97 -28.88
N THR A 886 -10.63 41.63 -29.78
CA THR A 886 -11.99 42.15 -29.56
C THR A 886 -13.02 41.03 -29.74
N ALA A 887 -14.06 40.97 -28.89
CA ALA A 887 -15.19 40.06 -29.11
C ALA A 887 -16.00 40.50 -30.36
N CYS A 888 -16.44 39.56 -31.19
CA CYS A 888 -17.30 39.85 -32.35
C CYS A 888 -18.78 39.71 -32.01
N ASP A 889 -19.58 40.70 -32.42
CA ASP A 889 -21.02 40.75 -32.16
C ASP A 889 -21.81 39.93 -33.18
N CYS A 890 -21.61 38.60 -33.14
CA CYS A 890 -22.29 37.63 -33.99
C CYS A 890 -23.24 36.76 -33.14
N ALA A 891 -24.21 37.41 -32.49
CA ALA A 891 -25.06 36.81 -31.46
C ALA A 891 -25.74 35.50 -31.91
N ARG A 892 -26.28 35.45 -33.14
CA ARG A 892 -26.98 34.28 -33.69
C ARG A 892 -26.05 33.11 -34.06
N THR A 893 -24.82 33.36 -34.51
CA THR A 893 -23.84 32.30 -34.82
C THR A 893 -22.99 31.91 -33.61
N HIS A 894 -23.39 32.32 -32.39
CA HIS A 894 -22.67 32.10 -31.13
C HIS A 894 -21.22 32.65 -31.17
N GLY A 895 -21.03 33.80 -31.83
CA GLY A 895 -19.71 34.42 -31.98
C GLY A 895 -18.83 33.78 -33.07
N ASN A 896 -19.39 33.06 -34.04
CA ASN A 896 -18.61 32.56 -35.16
C ASN A 896 -18.36 33.67 -36.19
N CYS A 897 -17.12 34.15 -36.26
CA CYS A 897 -16.69 35.29 -37.05
C CYS A 897 -15.27 35.12 -37.60
N HIS A 898 -14.95 35.85 -38.67
CA HIS A 898 -13.66 35.78 -39.34
C HIS A 898 -12.57 36.52 -38.53
N PRO A 899 -11.50 35.85 -38.06
CA PRO A 899 -10.63 36.35 -36.99
C PRO A 899 -9.80 37.59 -37.35
N ALA A 900 -9.66 37.92 -38.64
CA ALA A 900 -8.97 39.12 -39.10
C ALA A 900 -9.90 40.33 -39.34
N THR A 901 -11.22 40.12 -39.50
CA THR A 901 -12.15 41.17 -39.98
C THR A 901 -13.43 41.32 -39.16
N GLY A 902 -13.78 40.35 -38.30
CA GLY A 902 -14.96 40.39 -37.43
C GLY A 902 -16.28 40.02 -38.11
N VAL A 903 -16.30 39.91 -39.45
CA VAL A 903 -17.49 39.53 -40.23
C VAL A 903 -17.98 38.14 -39.81
N CYS A 904 -19.27 38.00 -39.54
CA CYS A 904 -19.87 36.73 -39.12
C CYS A 904 -19.77 35.64 -40.20
N ILE A 905 -19.48 34.40 -39.80
CA ILE A 905 -19.38 33.27 -40.73
C ILE A 905 -20.71 32.51 -40.72
N CYS A 906 -21.41 32.57 -41.85
CA CYS A 906 -22.76 32.04 -41.97
C CYS A 906 -22.81 30.52 -42.18
N PRO A 907 -23.77 29.80 -41.55
CA PRO A 907 -24.09 28.42 -41.88
C PRO A 907 -24.51 28.24 -43.35
N PRO A 908 -24.43 27.02 -43.92
CA PRO A 908 -24.80 26.76 -45.31
C PRO A 908 -26.23 27.22 -45.65
N HIS A 909 -26.38 27.81 -46.83
CA HIS A 909 -27.67 28.29 -47.34
C HIS A 909 -28.36 29.36 -46.49
N THR A 910 -27.58 30.21 -45.82
CA THR A 910 -28.09 31.36 -45.05
C THR A 910 -27.46 32.68 -45.50
N GLU A 911 -28.28 33.73 -45.58
CA GLU A 911 -27.92 35.07 -46.05
C GLU A 911 -28.29 36.16 -45.04
N GLY A 912 -27.61 37.32 -45.14
CA GLY A 912 -27.75 38.48 -44.26
C GLY A 912 -26.55 38.70 -43.34
N GLU A 913 -26.44 39.88 -42.72
CA GLU A 913 -25.26 40.25 -41.92
C GLU A 913 -25.21 39.51 -40.56
N GLU A 914 -26.36 39.10 -40.03
CA GLU A 914 -26.46 38.14 -38.92
C GLU A 914 -26.80 36.72 -39.41
N CYS A 915 -26.64 36.47 -40.72
CA CYS A 915 -26.99 35.21 -41.40
C CYS A 915 -28.48 34.85 -41.24
N GLU A 916 -29.35 35.86 -41.15
CA GLU A 916 -30.68 35.78 -40.53
C GLU A 916 -31.80 35.22 -41.40
N ARG A 917 -31.55 34.95 -42.69
CA ARG A 917 -32.53 34.39 -43.63
C ARG A 917 -31.96 33.17 -44.36
N CYS A 918 -32.83 32.35 -44.94
CA CYS A 918 -32.42 31.29 -45.86
C CYS A 918 -32.21 31.85 -47.27
N GLU A 919 -31.27 31.28 -48.02
CA GLU A 919 -31.17 31.46 -49.47
C GLU A 919 -32.46 30.99 -50.17
N THR A 920 -32.81 31.58 -51.31
CA THR A 920 -33.98 31.16 -52.09
C THR A 920 -33.84 29.72 -52.61
N GLY A 921 -34.89 28.92 -52.43
CA GLY A 921 -34.87 27.47 -52.64
C GLY A 921 -34.61 26.67 -51.37
N TYR A 922 -34.40 27.33 -50.22
CA TYR A 922 -34.15 26.69 -48.92
C TYR A 922 -35.13 27.19 -47.84
N TRP A 923 -35.23 26.44 -46.74
CA TRP A 923 -36.16 26.66 -45.63
C TRP A 923 -35.60 26.11 -44.30
N GLY A 924 -36.31 26.34 -43.19
CA GLY A 924 -36.00 25.69 -41.91
C GLY A 924 -34.69 26.16 -41.29
N HIS A 925 -34.56 27.47 -41.05
CA HIS A 925 -33.34 28.11 -40.51
C HIS A 925 -32.89 27.49 -39.18
N ASP A 926 -31.72 26.84 -39.20
CA ASP A 926 -31.03 26.33 -38.02
C ASP A 926 -29.74 27.16 -37.78
N PRO A 927 -29.56 27.80 -36.59
CA PRO A 927 -28.39 28.64 -36.28
C PRO A 927 -27.02 27.95 -36.36
N VAL A 928 -26.96 26.62 -36.43
CA VAL A 928 -25.73 25.82 -36.47
C VAL A 928 -25.64 25.01 -37.78
N ARG A 929 -26.78 24.55 -38.31
CA ARG A 929 -26.83 23.62 -39.46
C ARG A 929 -27.18 24.31 -40.79
N GLY A 930 -27.65 25.55 -40.75
CA GLY A 930 -28.07 26.29 -41.94
C GLY A 930 -29.49 25.95 -42.39
N CYS A 931 -29.81 26.20 -43.66
CA CYS A 931 -31.13 25.91 -44.21
C CYS A 931 -31.14 24.64 -45.08
N GLN A 932 -32.28 23.95 -45.09
CA GLN A 932 -32.50 22.72 -45.84
C GLN A 932 -33.10 23.04 -47.21
N ALA A 933 -32.78 22.25 -48.24
CA ALA A 933 -33.34 22.43 -49.56
C ALA A 933 -34.87 22.19 -49.56
N CYS A 934 -35.58 22.89 -50.43
CA CYS A 934 -37.02 22.74 -50.61
C CYS A 934 -37.41 21.55 -51.51
N ASP A 935 -36.53 21.13 -52.42
CA ASP A 935 -36.71 20.03 -53.38
C ASP A 935 -38.07 20.03 -54.12
N CYS A 936 -38.60 21.22 -54.41
CA CYS A 936 -39.87 21.43 -55.09
C CYS A 936 -39.83 21.01 -56.57
N THR A 937 -40.70 20.08 -56.97
CA THR A 937 -40.72 19.59 -58.35
C THR A 937 -41.39 20.58 -59.31
N ALA A 938 -40.63 21.09 -60.27
CA ALA A 938 -41.06 22.15 -61.20
C ALA A 938 -42.30 21.82 -62.08
N LYS A 939 -42.69 20.54 -62.21
CA LYS A 939 -43.94 20.13 -62.88
C LYS A 939 -45.18 20.23 -61.98
N GLY A 940 -45.07 19.87 -60.70
CA GLY A 940 -46.21 19.82 -59.77
C GLY A 940 -46.34 21.04 -58.84
N CYS A 941 -45.31 21.88 -58.75
CA CYS A 941 -45.31 23.10 -57.93
C CYS A 941 -45.67 24.36 -58.75
N SER A 942 -46.25 25.37 -58.12
CA SER A 942 -46.40 26.72 -58.71
C SER A 942 -45.19 27.63 -58.47
N ALA A 943 -44.30 27.28 -57.53
CA ALA A 943 -43.06 27.98 -57.24
C ALA A 943 -42.03 27.01 -56.63
N LEU A 944 -40.73 27.33 -56.77
CA LEU A 944 -39.63 26.52 -56.22
C LEU A 944 -39.28 26.85 -54.76
N GLN A 945 -39.78 27.97 -54.24
CA GLN A 945 -39.69 28.29 -52.81
C GLN A 945 -40.82 27.59 -52.07
N CYS A 946 -40.45 26.68 -51.17
CA CYS A 946 -41.36 26.08 -50.20
C CYS A 946 -41.58 26.99 -48.97
N ASP A 947 -42.60 26.66 -48.18
CA ASP A 947 -42.87 27.29 -46.88
C ASP A 947 -41.63 27.26 -45.97
N LEU A 948 -41.19 28.45 -45.53
CA LEU A 948 -39.97 28.64 -44.73
C LEU A 948 -39.97 27.90 -43.39
N THR A 949 -41.14 27.51 -42.87
CA THR A 949 -41.33 26.92 -41.53
C THR A 949 -41.51 25.40 -41.55
N ASN A 950 -42.17 24.86 -42.57
CA ASN A 950 -42.51 23.43 -42.65
C ASN A 950 -41.98 22.73 -43.92
N GLY A 951 -41.43 23.49 -44.87
CA GLY A 951 -40.81 22.94 -46.07
C GLY A 951 -41.79 22.25 -47.00
N ARG A 952 -43.03 22.72 -47.08
CA ARG A 952 -44.02 22.23 -48.05
C ARG A 952 -44.03 23.12 -49.29
N CYS A 953 -43.96 22.50 -50.46
CA CYS A 953 -44.04 23.19 -51.74
C CYS A 953 -45.49 23.56 -52.09
N PRO A 954 -45.73 24.67 -52.81
CA PRO A 954 -47.07 25.06 -53.24
C PRO A 954 -47.52 24.21 -54.44
N CYS A 955 -48.24 23.13 -54.18
CA CYS A 955 -48.69 22.20 -55.22
C CYS A 955 -49.81 22.79 -56.08
N GLN A 956 -49.76 22.52 -57.38
CA GLN A 956 -50.84 22.81 -58.32
C GLN A 956 -52.00 21.81 -58.11
N MET A 957 -53.22 22.19 -58.51
CA MET A 957 -54.38 21.28 -58.42
C MET A 957 -54.15 20.03 -59.28
N GLY A 958 -54.49 18.85 -58.75
CA GLY A 958 -54.14 17.55 -59.33
C GLY A 958 -52.88 16.91 -58.74
N PHE A 959 -52.04 17.66 -58.00
CA PHE A 959 -50.79 17.19 -57.39
C PHE A 959 -50.83 17.23 -55.85
N SER A 960 -50.10 16.33 -55.20
CA SER A 960 -49.97 16.27 -53.73
C SER A 960 -48.58 15.77 -53.30
N GLY A 961 -48.43 15.36 -52.03
CA GLY A 961 -47.14 15.15 -51.39
C GLY A 961 -46.56 16.43 -50.74
N ARG A 962 -45.24 16.41 -50.47
CA ARG A 962 -44.47 17.53 -49.89
C ARG A 962 -43.79 18.37 -50.97
N SER A 963 -43.19 17.69 -51.92
CA SER A 963 -42.41 18.18 -53.07
C SER A 963 -43.23 18.23 -54.37
N CYS A 964 -44.55 17.99 -54.25
CA CYS A 964 -45.56 17.97 -55.32
C CYS A 964 -45.27 16.94 -56.42
N ASP A 965 -44.73 15.80 -55.99
CA ASP A 965 -44.26 14.66 -56.76
C ASP A 965 -45.24 13.47 -56.80
N GLU A 966 -46.38 13.60 -56.11
CA GLU A 966 -47.49 12.65 -56.13
C GLU A 966 -48.72 13.27 -56.81
N CYS A 967 -49.68 12.46 -57.28
CA CYS A 967 -50.99 12.99 -57.64
C CYS A 967 -51.86 13.25 -56.40
N SER A 968 -52.83 14.15 -56.48
CA SER A 968 -53.86 14.29 -55.44
C SER A 968 -54.94 13.20 -55.58
N PRO A 969 -55.66 12.83 -54.50
CA PRO A 969 -56.76 11.87 -54.57
C PRO A 969 -57.74 12.14 -55.73
N GLY A 970 -58.23 11.06 -56.33
CA GLY A 970 -58.99 11.07 -57.58
C GLY A 970 -58.20 11.42 -58.84
N HIS A 971 -56.87 11.46 -58.80
CA HIS A 971 -56.01 11.69 -59.96
C HIS A 971 -54.89 10.65 -60.06
N HIS A 972 -54.45 10.34 -61.28
CA HIS A 972 -53.44 9.30 -61.56
C HIS A 972 -52.48 9.74 -62.68
N GLY A 973 -51.36 9.03 -62.85
CA GLY A 973 -50.48 9.22 -64.02
C GLY A 973 -49.43 10.33 -63.89
N TYR A 974 -48.84 10.52 -62.70
CA TYR A 974 -47.68 11.40 -62.51
C TYR A 974 -46.59 11.10 -63.56
N PRO A 975 -45.99 12.11 -64.23
CA PRO A 975 -45.99 13.53 -63.90
C PRO A 975 -47.08 14.39 -64.56
N GLU A 976 -48.12 13.80 -65.15
CA GLU A 976 -49.24 14.53 -65.75
C GLU A 976 -50.56 14.00 -65.18
N CYS A 977 -50.81 14.37 -63.92
CA CYS A 977 -51.91 13.86 -63.10
C CYS A 977 -53.29 14.17 -63.71
N GLN A 978 -53.94 13.14 -64.26
CA GLN A 978 -55.27 13.20 -64.89
C GLN A 978 -56.34 12.73 -63.90
N ALA A 979 -57.51 13.35 -63.93
CA ALA A 979 -58.63 12.98 -63.06
C ALA A 979 -59.23 11.62 -63.44
N CYS A 980 -59.46 10.77 -62.43
CA CYS A 980 -59.92 9.39 -62.58
C CYS A 980 -61.31 9.23 -63.21
N GLY A 981 -62.21 10.20 -63.00
CA GLY A 981 -63.56 10.20 -63.59
C GLY A 981 -64.50 9.07 -63.13
N CYS A 982 -64.26 8.49 -61.96
CA CYS A 982 -65.04 7.37 -61.42
C CYS A 982 -66.37 7.81 -60.80
N ASP A 983 -67.45 7.11 -61.12
CA ASP A 983 -68.77 7.35 -60.54
C ASP A 983 -68.85 6.82 -59.10
N VAL A 984 -69.31 7.65 -58.17
CA VAL A 984 -69.36 7.37 -56.72
C VAL A 984 -70.39 6.29 -56.36
N ALA A 985 -71.45 6.12 -57.16
CA ALA A 985 -72.48 5.13 -56.90
C ALA A 985 -72.05 3.72 -57.34
N GLY A 986 -71.32 3.62 -58.44
CA GLY A 986 -70.87 2.34 -59.01
C GLY A 986 -69.45 1.89 -58.64
N THR A 987 -68.59 2.81 -58.20
CA THR A 987 -67.27 2.49 -57.63
C THR A 987 -67.43 1.93 -56.21
N ARG A 988 -66.44 1.17 -55.72
CA ARG A 988 -66.47 0.66 -54.34
C ARG A 988 -66.29 1.77 -53.31
N GLU A 989 -67.05 1.70 -52.22
CA GLU A 989 -67.05 2.68 -51.13
C GLU A 989 -65.67 2.86 -50.45
N ASP A 990 -64.84 1.82 -50.40
CA ASP A 990 -63.49 1.88 -49.80
C ASP A 990 -62.46 2.65 -50.65
N LEU A 991 -62.84 3.08 -51.85
CA LEU A 991 -62.03 3.89 -52.76
C LEU A 991 -62.67 5.27 -53.04
N CYS A 992 -63.71 5.66 -52.29
CA CYS A 992 -64.50 6.87 -52.53
C CYS A 992 -64.59 7.76 -51.29
N ASN A 993 -64.12 9.01 -51.39
CA ASN A 993 -64.34 10.00 -50.35
C ASN A 993 -65.75 10.62 -50.49
N GLN A 994 -66.72 10.02 -49.79
CA GLN A 994 -68.12 10.45 -49.77
C GLN A 994 -68.32 11.93 -49.40
N THR A 995 -67.40 12.53 -48.63
CA THR A 995 -67.44 13.96 -48.24
C THR A 995 -67.01 14.91 -49.37
N LEU A 996 -66.25 14.43 -50.36
CA LEU A 996 -65.71 15.23 -51.46
C LEU A 996 -66.33 14.87 -52.82
N GLY A 997 -67.02 13.72 -52.92
CA GLY A 997 -67.61 13.25 -54.18
C GLY A 997 -66.58 12.74 -55.20
N VAL A 998 -65.42 12.29 -54.73
CA VAL A 998 -64.27 11.88 -55.55
C VAL A 998 -63.82 10.48 -55.16
N CYS A 999 -63.51 9.64 -56.14
CA CYS A 999 -62.98 8.29 -55.93
C CYS A 999 -61.64 8.09 -56.64
N ASP A 1000 -60.79 7.26 -56.03
CA ASP A 1000 -59.48 6.88 -56.54
C ASP A 1000 -59.58 5.77 -57.59
N CYS A 1001 -58.61 5.73 -58.51
CA CYS A 1001 -58.48 4.74 -59.56
C CYS A 1001 -57.07 4.13 -59.59
N ARG A 1002 -56.90 3.06 -60.37
CA ARG A 1002 -55.56 2.52 -60.67
C ARG A 1002 -54.78 3.48 -61.56
N ASP A 1003 -53.44 3.39 -61.54
CA ASP A 1003 -52.51 4.23 -62.32
C ASP A 1003 -52.82 4.30 -63.83
N THR A 1004 -53.54 3.29 -64.35
CA THR A 1004 -54.02 3.17 -65.73
C THR A 1004 -55.30 3.97 -66.04
N GLY A 1005 -55.81 4.79 -65.11
CA GLY A 1005 -57.07 5.51 -65.27
C GLY A 1005 -58.27 4.56 -65.33
N THR A 1006 -58.27 3.54 -64.47
CA THR A 1006 -59.28 2.48 -64.46
C THR A 1006 -59.90 2.36 -63.08
N CYS A 1007 -61.20 2.64 -63.00
CA CYS A 1007 -61.99 2.61 -61.78
C CYS A 1007 -62.26 1.16 -61.33
N VAL A 1008 -62.54 0.95 -60.04
CA VAL A 1008 -62.76 -0.38 -59.46
C VAL A 1008 -64.22 -0.52 -59.02
N CYS A 1009 -65.03 -1.09 -59.90
CA CYS A 1009 -66.49 -1.12 -59.78
C CYS A 1009 -67.00 -2.17 -58.78
N LYS A 1010 -68.25 -1.99 -58.31
CA LYS A 1010 -69.01 -2.98 -57.54
C LYS A 1010 -69.19 -4.26 -58.40
N VAL A 1011 -68.51 -5.34 -58.01
CA VAL A 1011 -68.04 -6.47 -58.86
C VAL A 1011 -69.13 -7.42 -59.42
N ARG A 1012 -70.42 -7.05 -59.39
CA ARG A 1012 -71.52 -7.90 -59.89
C ARG A 1012 -72.31 -7.23 -61.00
N ASP A 1013 -72.85 -6.05 -60.71
CA ASP A 1013 -73.95 -5.47 -61.47
C ASP A 1013 -73.59 -4.12 -62.11
N VAL A 1014 -72.34 -3.65 -61.94
CA VAL A 1014 -71.81 -2.39 -62.50
C VAL A 1014 -70.66 -2.64 -63.50
N GLY A 1015 -70.67 -1.90 -64.61
CA GLY A 1015 -69.66 -1.91 -65.66
C GLY A 1015 -69.25 -0.50 -66.14
N GLY A 1016 -68.62 -0.45 -67.31
CA GLY A 1016 -68.01 0.78 -67.86
C GLY A 1016 -66.62 1.07 -67.25
N ARG A 1017 -65.78 1.84 -67.96
CA ARG A 1017 -64.42 2.21 -67.46
C ARG A 1017 -64.48 3.12 -66.24
N GLY A 1018 -65.53 3.96 -66.15
CA GLY A 1018 -65.80 4.88 -65.05
C GLY A 1018 -66.74 4.32 -63.97
N CYS A 1019 -67.15 3.04 -64.04
CA CYS A 1019 -68.17 2.45 -63.15
C CYS A 1019 -69.56 3.15 -63.21
N ASN A 1020 -69.86 3.80 -64.34
CA ASN A 1020 -71.00 4.67 -64.56
C ASN A 1020 -72.20 3.98 -65.26
N GLU A 1021 -72.14 2.65 -65.46
CA GLU A 1021 -73.09 1.87 -66.26
C GLU A 1021 -73.54 0.60 -65.53
N CYS A 1022 -74.80 0.20 -65.71
CA CYS A 1022 -75.31 -1.08 -65.21
C CYS A 1022 -75.01 -2.22 -66.20
N VAL A 1023 -74.69 -3.42 -65.68
CA VAL A 1023 -74.48 -4.61 -66.50
C VAL A 1023 -75.82 -5.11 -67.06
N SER A 1024 -75.82 -5.60 -68.31
CA SER A 1024 -77.03 -6.04 -69.03
C SER A 1024 -77.86 -7.03 -68.20
N GLY A 1025 -79.13 -6.67 -67.96
CA GLY A 1025 -80.01 -7.38 -67.02
C GLY A 1025 -80.23 -6.65 -65.68
N THR A 1026 -79.62 -5.48 -65.49
CA THR A 1026 -79.74 -4.65 -64.28
C THR A 1026 -79.95 -3.17 -64.64
N PHE A 1027 -80.52 -2.39 -63.71
CA PHE A 1027 -80.90 -0.98 -63.87
C PHE A 1027 -80.81 -0.22 -62.54
N GLY A 1028 -80.89 1.11 -62.56
CA GLY A 1028 -80.93 1.95 -61.36
C GLY A 1028 -79.62 1.92 -60.56
N LEU A 1029 -78.62 2.67 -61.02
CA LEU A 1029 -77.34 2.85 -60.35
C LEU A 1029 -77.51 3.78 -59.14
N MET A 1030 -77.36 3.25 -57.92
CA MET A 1030 -77.56 3.99 -56.67
C MET A 1030 -76.39 3.79 -55.70
N SER A 1031 -76.01 4.84 -54.97
CA SER A 1031 -74.85 4.77 -54.06
C SER A 1031 -75.11 3.87 -52.86
N GLU A 1032 -76.33 3.94 -52.35
CA GLU A 1032 -76.91 3.20 -51.23
C GLU A 1032 -77.17 1.72 -51.56
N ASN A 1033 -77.01 1.30 -52.81
CA ASN A 1033 -77.09 -0.08 -53.23
C ASN A 1033 -75.70 -0.74 -53.15
N PRO A 1034 -75.49 -1.79 -52.32
CA PRO A 1034 -74.22 -2.51 -52.22
C PRO A 1034 -73.79 -3.18 -53.53
N ALA A 1035 -74.75 -3.49 -54.41
CA ALA A 1035 -74.50 -4.03 -55.76
C ALA A 1035 -74.31 -2.93 -56.82
N GLY A 1036 -74.61 -1.67 -56.51
CA GLY A 1036 -74.66 -0.55 -57.45
C GLY A 1036 -75.98 -0.54 -58.23
N CYS A 1037 -76.22 -1.54 -59.07
CA CYS A 1037 -77.46 -1.69 -59.86
C CYS A 1037 -78.39 -2.79 -59.31
N SER A 1038 -79.67 -2.73 -59.71
CA SER A 1038 -80.74 -3.66 -59.30
C SER A 1038 -81.16 -4.56 -60.47
N PRO A 1039 -81.46 -5.86 -60.25
CA PRO A 1039 -81.83 -6.77 -61.35
C PRO A 1039 -83.20 -6.47 -61.98
N CYS A 1040 -83.29 -6.55 -63.30
CA CYS A 1040 -84.55 -6.42 -64.05
C CYS A 1040 -85.52 -7.56 -63.73
N PHE A 1041 -86.71 -7.25 -63.22
CA PHE A 1041 -87.78 -8.22 -62.99
C PHE A 1041 -89.01 -7.93 -63.87
N CYS A 1042 -88.96 -8.39 -65.13
CA CYS A 1042 -90.03 -8.21 -66.10
C CYS A 1042 -90.90 -9.47 -66.30
N SER A 1043 -91.08 -10.28 -65.25
CA SER A 1043 -91.92 -11.50 -65.24
C SER A 1043 -91.66 -12.49 -66.40
N GLY A 1044 -90.43 -12.56 -66.90
CA GLY A 1044 -90.04 -13.44 -68.02
C GLY A 1044 -90.32 -12.92 -69.43
N VAL A 1045 -90.88 -11.70 -69.58
CA VAL A 1045 -91.21 -11.11 -70.90
C VAL A 1045 -90.00 -10.43 -71.56
N SER A 1046 -89.07 -9.91 -70.76
CA SER A 1046 -87.83 -9.26 -71.21
C SER A 1046 -86.74 -9.41 -70.15
N SER A 1047 -85.47 -9.43 -70.58
CA SER A 1047 -84.29 -9.26 -69.70
C SER A 1047 -83.71 -7.84 -69.75
N VAL A 1048 -84.30 -6.95 -70.56
CA VAL A 1048 -83.90 -5.54 -70.71
C VAL A 1048 -84.96 -4.64 -70.06
N CYS A 1049 -84.52 -3.69 -69.24
CA CYS A 1049 -85.37 -2.70 -68.57
C CYS A 1049 -84.60 -1.38 -68.35
N GLU A 1050 -85.32 -0.27 -68.16
CA GLU A 1050 -84.76 1.06 -67.90
C GLU A 1050 -85.56 1.78 -66.79
N GLU A 1051 -84.95 2.77 -66.14
CA GLU A 1051 -85.60 3.54 -65.06
C GLU A 1051 -86.33 4.78 -65.59
N ARG A 1052 -87.50 5.09 -65.03
CA ARG A 1052 -88.30 6.26 -65.38
C ARG A 1052 -88.39 7.24 -64.20
N GLY A 1053 -87.44 8.17 -64.13
CA GLY A 1053 -87.31 9.11 -63.01
C GLY A 1053 -88.53 10.02 -62.78
N GLY A 1054 -88.80 10.36 -61.52
CA GLY A 1054 -89.85 11.33 -61.16
C GLY A 1054 -90.44 11.25 -59.75
N CYS A 1055 -90.03 10.31 -58.88
CA CYS A 1055 -90.62 10.15 -57.54
C CYS A 1055 -89.60 9.74 -56.47
N THR A 1056 -89.33 10.63 -55.50
CA THR A 1056 -88.67 10.29 -54.22
C THR A 1056 -89.38 11.00 -53.07
N GLY A 1057 -89.56 10.30 -51.95
CA GLY A 1057 -90.27 10.80 -50.76
C GLY A 1057 -89.31 11.08 -49.60
N THR A 1058 -89.65 12.03 -48.73
CA THR A 1058 -88.85 12.36 -47.55
C THR A 1058 -89.21 11.49 -46.35
N HIS A 1059 -88.19 11.06 -45.58
CA HIS A 1059 -88.40 10.39 -44.30
C HIS A 1059 -87.54 11.07 -43.23
N THR A 1060 -88.13 11.30 -42.06
CA THR A 1060 -87.47 11.99 -40.93
C THR A 1060 -87.55 11.14 -39.68
N ARG A 1061 -86.48 11.17 -38.86
CA ARG A 1061 -86.51 10.72 -37.48
C ARG A 1061 -85.75 11.69 -36.58
N THR A 1062 -86.32 11.93 -35.41
CA THR A 1062 -85.81 12.79 -34.36
C THR A 1062 -85.49 11.95 -33.12
N HIS A 1063 -84.64 12.47 -32.22
CA HIS A 1063 -84.56 12.00 -30.84
C HIS A 1063 -84.27 13.17 -29.88
N THR A 1064 -84.40 12.93 -28.58
CA THR A 1064 -84.99 13.89 -27.65
C THR A 1064 -84.12 14.29 -26.44
N HIS A 1065 -84.46 15.44 -25.88
CA HIS A 1065 -83.90 16.13 -24.71
C HIS A 1065 -83.50 15.26 -23.49
N THR A 1066 -82.57 15.80 -22.70
CA THR A 1066 -82.88 16.18 -21.31
C THR A 1066 -82.00 17.35 -20.83
N HIS A 1067 -82.49 18.14 -19.87
CA HIS A 1067 -81.81 19.32 -19.32
C HIS A 1067 -82.29 19.53 -17.88
N THR A 1068 -81.41 19.90 -16.96
CA THR A 1068 -81.78 20.28 -15.58
C THR A 1068 -81.17 21.63 -15.21
N HIS A 1069 -81.97 22.46 -14.53
CA HIS A 1069 -81.66 23.84 -14.16
C HIS A 1069 -82.36 24.16 -12.84
N THR A 1070 -81.72 24.92 -11.94
CA THR A 1070 -82.34 25.84 -10.95
C THR A 1070 -81.18 26.54 -10.21
N HIS A 1071 -80.95 27.86 -10.24
CA HIS A 1071 -81.77 29.07 -9.98
C HIS A 1071 -82.15 29.33 -8.51
N THR A 1072 -81.53 30.36 -7.92
CA THR A 1072 -82.18 31.63 -7.45
C THR A 1072 -81.08 32.61 -6.97
N HIS A 1073 -80.96 33.84 -7.52
CA HIS A 1073 -81.52 35.13 -7.03
C HIS A 1073 -80.91 35.64 -5.68
N THR A 1074 -80.66 36.94 -5.42
CA THR A 1074 -81.24 38.18 -5.99
C THR A 1074 -80.30 39.42 -5.84
N ARG A 1075 -80.25 40.31 -6.87
CA ARG A 1075 -80.29 41.82 -6.90
C ARG A 1075 -79.52 42.68 -5.85
N THR A 1076 -79.01 43.90 -6.08
CA THR A 1076 -79.03 44.92 -7.19
C THR A 1076 -77.84 45.91 -6.96
N HIS A 1077 -77.49 46.95 -7.74
CA HIS A 1077 -77.98 47.66 -8.96
C HIS A 1077 -76.71 48.23 -9.71
N ALA A 1078 -76.66 48.41 -11.03
CA ALA A 1078 -77.08 49.55 -11.88
C ALA A 1078 -76.38 50.92 -11.62
N ARG A 1079 -76.08 51.77 -12.64
CA ARG A 1079 -76.63 51.81 -14.01
C ARG A 1079 -75.66 52.39 -15.07
N THR A 1080 -75.65 51.78 -16.27
CA THR A 1080 -75.37 52.34 -17.62
C THR A 1080 -74.33 53.47 -17.84
N HIS A 1081 -73.38 53.19 -18.74
CA HIS A 1081 -73.24 54.02 -19.94
C HIS A 1081 -73.12 53.14 -21.20
N THR A 1082 -73.51 53.66 -22.37
CA THR A 1082 -73.57 52.90 -23.63
C THR A 1082 -72.55 53.42 -24.65
N ARG A 1083 -71.80 52.52 -25.32
CA ARG A 1083 -71.67 52.42 -26.79
C ARG A 1083 -70.62 51.40 -27.24
N THR A 1084 -70.83 50.87 -28.46
CA THR A 1084 -69.85 50.29 -29.40
C THR A 1084 -68.67 49.47 -28.84
N HIS A 1085 -68.79 48.14 -28.92
CA HIS A 1085 -67.61 47.28 -29.02
C HIS A 1085 -67.03 47.36 -30.43
N LEU A 1086 -65.72 47.57 -30.56
CA LEU A 1086 -64.99 47.33 -31.81
C LEU A 1086 -64.90 45.81 -32.03
N LEU A 1087 -65.41 45.35 -33.17
CA LEU A 1087 -65.42 43.93 -33.56
C LEU A 1087 -64.24 43.55 -34.47
N SER A 1088 -63.48 44.54 -34.93
CA SER A 1088 -62.19 44.40 -35.59
C SER A 1088 -61.37 45.67 -35.35
N TYR A 1089 -60.04 45.57 -35.45
CA TYR A 1089 -59.12 46.71 -35.37
C TYR A 1089 -57.88 46.47 -36.24
N GLY A 1090 -57.30 47.56 -36.74
CA GLY A 1090 -56.08 47.55 -37.56
C GLY A 1090 -55.55 48.97 -37.72
N GLY A 1091 -54.25 49.16 -37.53
CA GLY A 1091 -53.59 50.48 -37.54
C GLY A 1091 -52.73 50.72 -36.30
N LEU A 1092 -52.25 51.96 -36.13
CA LEU A 1092 -51.45 52.39 -34.96
C LEU A 1092 -52.33 53.15 -33.94
N LEU A 1093 -52.27 52.72 -32.69
CA LEU A 1093 -52.88 53.38 -31.54
C LEU A 1093 -51.86 54.28 -30.85
N SER A 1094 -52.07 55.61 -30.93
CA SER A 1094 -51.24 56.63 -30.27
C SER A 1094 -51.81 56.99 -28.89
N TYR A 1095 -50.96 57.07 -27.87
CA TYR A 1095 -51.32 57.48 -26.51
C TYR A 1095 -50.21 58.31 -25.85
N GLU A 1096 -50.54 59.03 -24.78
CA GLU A 1096 -49.65 59.98 -24.10
C GLU A 1096 -49.66 59.74 -22.58
N VAL A 1097 -48.48 59.69 -21.95
CA VAL A 1097 -48.29 59.35 -20.53
C VAL A 1097 -47.50 60.45 -19.83
N VAL A 1098 -47.85 60.74 -18.57
CA VAL A 1098 -47.24 61.77 -17.72
C VAL A 1098 -47.17 61.24 -16.29
N PHE A 1099 -46.05 61.45 -15.59
CA PHE A 1099 -45.88 61.07 -14.19
C PHE A 1099 -45.79 62.31 -13.30
N TYR A 1100 -46.45 62.25 -12.13
CA TYR A 1100 -46.37 63.27 -11.09
C TYR A 1100 -46.06 62.59 -9.76
N ALA A 1101 -44.93 62.94 -9.15
CA ALA A 1101 -44.57 62.46 -7.81
C ALA A 1101 -45.24 63.34 -6.75
N ASP A 1102 -46.22 62.78 -6.03
CA ASP A 1102 -46.87 63.44 -4.89
C ASP A 1102 -46.02 63.27 -3.63
N ASN A 1103 -45.39 64.38 -3.20
CA ASN A 1103 -44.48 64.49 -2.05
C ASN A 1103 -43.12 63.77 -2.23
N GLY A 1104 -42.02 64.54 -2.15
CA GLY A 1104 -40.69 64.07 -2.51
C GLY A 1104 -39.95 63.27 -1.42
N VAL A 1105 -38.81 62.69 -1.84
CA VAL A 1105 -37.84 61.88 -1.06
C VAL A 1105 -38.22 60.40 -0.90
N GLY A 1106 -37.87 59.60 -1.90
CA GLY A 1106 -37.84 58.13 -1.84
C GLY A 1106 -37.36 57.51 -3.16
N LEU A 1107 -36.45 56.53 -3.10
CA LEU A 1107 -36.06 55.72 -4.27
C LEU A 1107 -36.98 54.50 -4.34
N ALA A 1108 -37.91 54.50 -5.29
CA ALA A 1108 -38.85 53.41 -5.52
C ALA A 1108 -38.69 52.84 -6.94
N ASN A 1109 -38.12 51.64 -7.03
CA ASN A 1109 -37.95 50.93 -8.31
C ASN A 1109 -39.25 50.21 -8.68
N GLN A 1110 -40.18 50.91 -9.35
CA GLN A 1110 -41.38 50.32 -9.93
C GLN A 1110 -41.51 50.73 -11.41
N GLU A 1111 -41.54 49.73 -12.29
CA GLU A 1111 -41.71 49.92 -13.73
C GLU A 1111 -43.21 50.02 -14.08
N PRO A 1112 -43.67 51.10 -14.73
CA PRO A 1112 -45.09 51.31 -15.02
C PRO A 1112 -45.53 50.55 -16.28
N GLN A 1113 -46.29 49.47 -16.10
CA GLN A 1113 -46.86 48.68 -17.20
C GLN A 1113 -48.22 49.24 -17.69
N ILE A 1114 -48.43 49.22 -19.01
CA ILE A 1114 -49.76 49.48 -19.62
C ILE A 1114 -50.42 48.16 -20.01
N LEU A 1115 -51.71 48.04 -19.66
CA LEU A 1115 -52.49 46.81 -19.78
C LEU A 1115 -53.76 47.06 -20.61
N MET A 1116 -53.81 46.53 -21.83
CA MET A 1116 -54.99 46.63 -22.70
C MET A 1116 -55.67 45.25 -22.82
N ARG A 1117 -56.99 45.18 -22.63
CA ARG A 1117 -57.76 43.92 -22.61
C ARG A 1117 -58.84 43.90 -23.69
N GLY A 1118 -58.89 42.85 -24.50
CA GLY A 1118 -59.76 42.76 -25.68
C GLY A 1118 -60.31 41.35 -25.98
N GLY A 1119 -60.99 41.24 -27.12
CA GLY A 1119 -61.62 40.01 -27.62
C GLY A 1119 -62.96 39.65 -26.96
N ALA A 1120 -63.78 38.87 -27.66
CA ALA A 1120 -65.17 38.55 -27.27
C ALA A 1120 -65.34 37.86 -25.90
N LEU A 1121 -64.28 37.25 -25.36
CA LEU A 1121 -64.26 36.60 -24.04
C LEU A 1121 -63.35 37.31 -23.02
N LYS A 1122 -62.85 38.52 -23.31
CA LYS A 1122 -61.88 39.29 -22.49
C LYS A 1122 -60.58 38.55 -22.14
N LYS A 1123 -60.22 37.50 -22.89
CA LYS A 1123 -59.04 36.64 -22.63
C LYS A 1123 -57.74 37.13 -23.30
N LEU A 1124 -57.81 38.07 -24.23
CA LEU A 1124 -56.62 38.64 -24.88
C LEU A 1124 -56.17 39.89 -24.13
N VAL A 1125 -54.88 39.95 -23.81
CA VAL A 1125 -54.27 41.02 -23.04
C VAL A 1125 -52.94 41.39 -23.69
N ILE A 1126 -52.76 42.66 -24.01
CA ILE A 1126 -51.49 43.21 -24.50
C ILE A 1126 -50.75 43.80 -23.29
N TYR A 1127 -49.49 43.39 -23.14
CA TYR A 1127 -48.54 43.89 -22.15
C TYR A 1127 -47.44 44.67 -22.88
N ARG A 1128 -46.95 45.74 -22.25
CA ARG A 1128 -45.79 46.51 -22.72
C ARG A 1128 -45.11 47.13 -21.50
N ASP A 1129 -43.84 46.81 -21.31
CA ASP A 1129 -42.99 47.44 -20.30
C ASP A 1129 -42.47 48.79 -20.82
N MET A 1130 -42.25 49.74 -19.92
CA MET A 1130 -41.76 51.09 -20.26
C MET A 1130 -40.77 51.60 -19.21
N VAL A 1131 -39.71 52.25 -19.69
CA VAL A 1131 -38.79 53.01 -18.83
C VAL A 1131 -39.51 54.25 -18.29
N ALA A 1132 -39.39 54.51 -16.98
CA ALA A 1132 -40.08 55.61 -16.31
C ALA A 1132 -39.59 57.00 -16.80
N PRO A 1133 -40.48 57.86 -17.33
CA PRO A 1133 -40.16 59.26 -17.64
C PRO A 1133 -39.91 60.10 -16.37
N SER A 1134 -39.09 61.14 -16.50
CA SER A 1134 -38.86 62.10 -15.41
C SER A 1134 -40.14 62.83 -14.98
N ASN A 1135 -40.23 63.15 -13.68
CA ASN A 1135 -41.37 63.83 -13.05
C ASN A 1135 -41.83 65.07 -13.84
N GLY A 1136 -43.11 65.12 -14.22
CA GLY A 1136 -43.75 66.20 -14.98
C GLY A 1136 -43.61 66.12 -16.51
N ILE A 1137 -42.77 65.24 -17.06
CA ILE A 1137 -42.57 65.13 -18.51
C ILE A 1137 -43.65 64.27 -19.16
N ARG A 1138 -44.14 64.72 -20.32
CA ARG A 1138 -45.07 63.98 -21.18
C ARG A 1138 -44.33 63.18 -22.25
N THR A 1139 -44.73 61.94 -22.47
CA THR A 1139 -44.20 61.09 -23.55
C THR A 1139 -45.33 60.48 -24.37
N ARG A 1140 -45.26 60.56 -25.70
CA ARG A 1140 -46.21 59.94 -26.63
C ARG A 1140 -45.63 58.65 -27.21
N HIS A 1141 -46.48 57.63 -27.35
CA HIS A 1141 -46.12 56.28 -27.79
C HIS A 1141 -47.19 55.73 -28.74
N ASP A 1142 -46.76 55.03 -29.80
CA ASP A 1142 -47.65 54.46 -30.81
C ASP A 1142 -47.48 52.93 -30.87
N ILE A 1143 -48.59 52.16 -30.91
CA ILE A 1143 -48.57 50.68 -30.95
C ILE A 1143 -49.41 50.17 -32.14
N PRO A 1144 -48.87 49.33 -33.05
CA PRO A 1144 -49.64 48.69 -34.09
C PRO A 1144 -50.55 47.58 -33.51
N MET A 1145 -51.80 47.52 -33.97
CA MET A 1145 -52.80 46.53 -33.55
C MET A 1145 -53.11 45.55 -34.68
N THR A 1146 -52.90 44.25 -34.47
CA THR A 1146 -53.21 43.17 -35.41
C THR A 1146 -53.69 41.91 -34.66
N GLU A 1147 -54.40 41.00 -35.36
CA GLU A 1147 -54.74 39.67 -34.86
C GLU A 1147 -53.96 38.59 -35.62
N VAL A 1148 -53.48 37.57 -34.90
CA VAL A 1148 -52.88 36.36 -35.50
C VAL A 1148 -53.40 35.13 -34.75
N LYS A 1149 -53.83 34.10 -35.51
CA LYS A 1149 -54.13 32.75 -35.00
C LYS A 1149 -53.03 31.80 -35.44
N HIS A 1150 -52.56 30.93 -34.55
CA HIS A 1150 -51.92 29.65 -34.90
C HIS A 1150 -52.11 28.61 -33.76
N PRO A 1151 -51.86 27.30 -33.99
CA PRO A 1151 -52.71 26.25 -33.43
C PRO A 1151 -52.00 25.38 -32.38
N ASP A 1152 -52.65 24.27 -32.01
CA ASP A 1152 -52.20 23.34 -30.98
C ASP A 1152 -50.90 22.56 -31.29
N PHE A 1153 -50.00 22.62 -30.31
CA PHE A 1153 -48.97 21.66 -29.86
C PHE A 1153 -48.85 20.29 -30.53
#